data_AF-A0A1I5FCM8-F1
#
_entry.id   AF-A0A1I5FCM8-F1
#
_cell.length_a   1.000
_cell.length_b   1.000
_cell.length_c   1.000
_cell.angle_alpha   90.00
_cell.angle_beta   90.00
_cell.angle_gamma   90.00
#
_symmetry.space_group_name_H-M   'P 1'
#
loop_
_entity.id
_entity.type
_entity.pdbx_description
1 polymer ?
#
loop_
_entity_poly.entity_id
_entity_poly.type
_entity_poly.pdbx_seq_one_letter_code
_entity_poly.pdbx_strand_id
1 'polypeptide(L)'
;MPHVSRRRRSLLPAVAVVATVAATIVLVPSTAGAEEELPAGTTVTGELVQLVTEHADPEDAPEHAEELVSFIDTGEGESVRVDTEDVAEVPPGATVEVVLGGEVRDPAGDGLEPAREVLAAEVTEQPATAPATTGVTNQVTAVLVATPTLRPDGTTAQQLVDHVNGPVADFWSSQSDGAVRVRATAGRTGWVETSRSCSDPVGMWSDVAAEVGFTRGPGRHLLLYVPGYPTGMPECSYGLAELGAAPGAGGYLYVREVDTSVLAHELGHNLGLGHSSLRQCDRAVDGGTCAVVPYEDYYDVMGASWGQVGSLNVAQAARIGLLAPGAQRTVSTTTPTATHTLAPVSGRTGTRALRLADPSGAVTWLEYRPAAGRDAWLGSDGDNWLGLQPGVLLRRAGTGLDDTSLLLDATPSAQADWLQDLQTALPVGQPVRVGPFTLTVQALAAGSATVRVTTPTPAPPSTPSPNGGRVMSAGQVLTAGQALRSANGRYRLDVQADGDLVVRAPDRRVLWATGSRGTAARLTLRSDGELVLSSGSRSLWQSRTAGRGAVRLELRDDGDLRLVRTDGSVVWSTGRDTPDRLRPGMSLTGGQALVSGDGRYRAAFQADGNLVVYGPGGRVIWASGSSVGNGRFTLQTDGNLVVSRRDGRPVWDSRTWGVAPAKLVMRNDGDLVLYRTDGRRAWSTGRDTPDRLRAPQFLSADQAIVSPNGRYRATTQSDGNLVVYAGSRAVWASHRYGSGVRLHMQPDGNLVSYAADGRAIWSTGTWRSPGAVAVLRDDGRLTLLANGRTVWSSPADPRR
;
A
#
# COMPACT_ATOMS: atom_id res chain seq x y z
N MET A 1 -56.31 26.19 53.52
CA MET A 1 -55.93 27.60 53.23
C MET A 1 -54.56 27.87 53.87
N PRO A 2 -53.72 28.72 53.27
CA PRO A 2 -52.34 28.46 52.76
C PRO A 2 -51.23 28.79 53.79
N HIS A 3 -49.91 28.55 53.64
CA HIS A 3 -48.95 28.93 52.59
C HIS A 3 -47.58 28.20 52.76
N VAL A 4 -47.01 27.76 51.63
CA VAL A 4 -45.61 27.93 51.14
C VAL A 4 -44.41 27.90 52.11
N SER A 5 -43.45 26.97 51.89
CA SER A 5 -42.09 27.31 51.38
C SER A 5 -41.26 26.07 50.98
N ARG A 6 -40.42 26.27 49.95
CA ARG A 6 -39.57 25.28 49.26
C ARG A 6 -38.41 24.79 50.14
N ARG A 7 -38.06 23.49 50.05
CA ARG A 7 -36.69 23.00 50.24
C ARG A 7 -36.31 21.95 49.21
N ARG A 8 -35.08 22.12 48.69
CA ARG A 8 -34.38 21.28 47.72
C ARG A 8 -34.27 19.83 48.23
N ARG A 9 -34.49 18.84 47.36
CA ARG A 9 -34.16 17.44 47.61
C ARG A 9 -32.93 17.04 46.80
N SER A 10 -31.94 16.56 47.53
CA SER A 10 -30.73 15.90 47.09
C SER A 10 -31.03 14.60 46.34
N LEU A 11 -30.29 14.36 45.25
CA LEU A 11 -30.23 13.09 44.55
C LEU A 11 -29.40 12.09 45.38
N LEU A 12 -29.96 10.91 45.65
CA LEU A 12 -29.25 9.72 46.10
C LEU A 12 -28.65 8.99 44.88
N PRO A 13 -27.48 8.34 45.00
CA PRO A 13 -26.74 7.79 43.88
C PRO A 13 -27.33 6.45 43.42
N ALA A 14 -27.39 6.26 42.11
CA ALA A 14 -27.64 4.97 41.49
C ALA A 14 -26.35 4.12 41.54
N VAL A 15 -26.49 2.89 42.02
CA VAL A 15 -25.45 1.87 42.11
C VAL A 15 -24.94 1.55 40.70
N ALA A 16 -23.66 1.81 40.45
CA ALA A 16 -22.96 1.31 39.28
C ALA A 16 -22.49 -0.13 39.57
N VAL A 17 -23.02 -1.08 38.82
CA VAL A 17 -22.49 -2.46 38.76
C VAL A 17 -21.25 -2.40 37.89
N VAL A 18 -20.07 -2.46 38.51
CA VAL A 18 -18.79 -2.65 37.83
C VAL A 18 -18.70 -4.14 37.47
N ALA A 19 -18.80 -4.45 36.17
CA ALA A 19 -18.40 -5.74 35.66
C ALA A 19 -16.88 -5.71 35.44
N THR A 20 -16.13 -6.29 36.37
CA THR A 20 -14.70 -6.57 36.21
C THR A 20 -14.52 -7.65 35.15
N VAL A 21 -14.04 -7.27 33.96
CA VAL A 21 -13.41 -8.20 33.02
C VAL A 21 -11.98 -8.39 33.50
N ALA A 22 -11.65 -9.58 34.00
CA ALA A 22 -10.27 -9.94 34.30
C ALA A 22 -9.54 -10.17 32.97
N ALA A 23 -8.71 -9.20 32.57
CA ALA A 23 -7.70 -9.43 31.54
C ALA A 23 -6.61 -10.31 32.16
N THR A 24 -6.48 -11.55 31.68
CA THR A 24 -5.30 -12.38 31.95
C THR A 24 -4.12 -11.77 31.21
N ILE A 25 -3.29 -11.02 31.94
CA ILE A 25 -1.93 -10.69 31.53
C ILE A 25 -1.12 -11.98 31.71
N VAL A 26 -0.69 -12.60 30.63
CA VAL A 26 0.29 -13.69 30.68
C VAL A 26 1.66 -13.04 30.70
N LEU A 27 2.30 -13.03 31.87
CA LEU A 27 3.75 -12.94 31.97
C LEU A 27 4.28 -14.34 31.66
N VAL A 28 4.95 -14.50 30.51
CA VAL A 28 5.55 -15.78 30.12
C VAL A 28 6.76 -16.05 31.02
N PRO A 29 6.79 -17.15 31.80
CA PRO A 29 8.00 -17.56 32.49
C PRO A 29 8.94 -18.26 31.51
N SER A 30 10.19 -17.84 31.51
CA SER A 30 11.26 -18.40 30.70
C SER A 30 11.59 -19.85 31.08
N THR A 31 11.24 -20.80 30.21
CA THR A 31 11.92 -22.09 30.12
C THR A 31 12.09 -22.49 28.67
N ALA A 32 13.35 -22.65 28.26
CA ALA A 32 13.75 -23.09 26.93
C ALA A 32 13.12 -24.44 26.54
N GLY A 33 12.50 -24.48 25.36
CA GLY A 33 12.10 -25.72 24.68
C GLY A 33 10.73 -25.64 24.01
N ALA A 34 10.74 -25.57 22.68
CA ALA A 34 9.62 -25.46 21.74
C ALA A 34 9.00 -24.05 21.65
N GLU A 35 9.13 -23.41 20.49
CA GLU A 35 8.39 -22.21 20.10
C GLU A 35 6.90 -22.52 20.21
N GLU A 36 6.25 -22.01 21.25
CA GLU A 36 4.81 -22.15 21.45
C GLU A 36 4.12 -21.18 20.49
N GLU A 37 3.64 -21.71 19.36
CA GLU A 37 2.95 -20.93 18.33
C GLU A 37 1.80 -20.13 18.94
N LEU A 38 1.91 -18.79 18.96
CA LEU A 38 0.92 -17.92 19.62
C LEU A 38 -0.47 -18.21 19.04
N PRO A 39 -1.49 -18.54 19.86
CA PRO A 39 -2.81 -18.86 19.33
C PRO A 39 -3.49 -17.64 18.71
N ALA A 40 -4.26 -17.84 17.64
CA ALA A 40 -5.10 -16.78 17.07
C ALA A 40 -6.07 -16.21 18.12
N GLY A 41 -6.18 -14.88 18.17
CA GLY A 41 -6.88 -14.12 19.20
C GLY A 41 -6.00 -13.63 20.35
N THR A 42 -4.69 -13.93 20.33
CA THR A 42 -3.74 -13.41 21.33
C THR A 42 -3.54 -11.92 21.12
N THR A 43 -3.56 -11.16 22.21
CA THR A 43 -3.21 -9.74 22.22
C THR A 43 -1.73 -9.58 22.52
N VAL A 44 -1.03 -8.81 21.71
CA VAL A 44 0.39 -8.46 21.87
C VAL A 44 0.50 -6.94 21.91
N THR A 45 1.33 -6.42 22.82
CA THR A 45 1.61 -5.00 22.94
C THR A 45 3.08 -4.76 22.72
N GLY A 46 3.42 -3.79 21.86
CA GLY A 46 4.81 -3.50 21.52
C GLY A 46 4.95 -2.33 20.56
N GLU A 47 6.19 -1.99 20.22
CA GLU A 47 6.49 -0.97 19.21
C GLU A 47 6.33 -1.58 17.81
N LEU A 48 5.62 -0.87 16.92
CA LEU A 48 5.61 -1.24 15.50
C LEU A 48 6.96 -0.90 14.89
N VAL A 49 7.68 -1.94 14.48
CA VAL A 49 8.94 -1.86 13.75
C VAL A 49 8.67 -2.23 12.30
N GLN A 50 9.11 -1.39 11.37
CA GLN A 50 9.07 -1.71 9.95
C GLN A 50 10.49 -1.76 9.42
N LEU A 51 10.85 -2.89 8.81
CA LEU A 51 12.19 -3.12 8.27
C LEU A 51 12.17 -2.95 6.76
N VAL A 52 13.24 -2.32 6.26
CA VAL A 52 13.52 -2.16 4.83
C VAL A 52 14.80 -2.94 4.53
N THR A 53 14.71 -3.87 3.58
CA THR A 53 15.79 -4.77 3.16
C THR A 53 16.57 -4.18 2.00
N GLU A 54 17.90 -4.16 2.09
CA GLU A 54 18.79 -3.77 0.98
C GLU A 54 19.38 -5.01 0.26
N HIS A 55 19.46 -4.93 -1.07
CA HIS A 55 20.09 -5.93 -1.92
C HIS A 55 21.41 -5.41 -2.52
N ALA A 56 22.40 -6.29 -2.61
CA ALA A 56 23.73 -5.90 -3.09
C ALA A 56 23.81 -5.73 -4.62
N ASP A 57 22.92 -6.40 -5.36
CA ASP A 57 22.86 -6.33 -6.81
C ASP A 57 21.51 -5.74 -7.26
N PRO A 58 21.50 -4.61 -7.99
CA PRO A 58 20.29 -4.04 -8.58
C PRO A 58 19.55 -5.00 -9.52
N GLU A 59 20.22 -5.99 -10.12
CA GLU A 59 19.60 -6.99 -11.00
C GLU A 59 18.82 -8.08 -10.23
N ASP A 60 19.13 -8.30 -8.94
CA ASP A 60 18.42 -9.25 -8.06
C ASP A 60 17.19 -8.62 -7.38
N ALA A 61 17.18 -7.29 -7.23
CA ALA A 61 16.09 -6.52 -6.60
C ALA A 61 14.70 -6.64 -7.29
N PRO A 62 14.56 -6.84 -8.61
CA PRO A 62 13.25 -7.02 -9.25
C PRO A 62 12.63 -8.41 -9.04
N GLU A 63 13.44 -9.44 -8.71
CA GLU A 63 12.95 -10.80 -8.46
C GLU A 63 12.41 -10.97 -7.02
N HIS A 64 12.83 -10.11 -6.10
CA HIS A 64 12.34 -10.00 -4.75
C HIS A 64 11.51 -8.72 -4.65
N ALA A 65 10.17 -8.83 -4.72
CA ALA A 65 9.30 -7.68 -4.54
C ALA A 65 9.58 -7.08 -3.16
N GLU A 66 10.36 -6.00 -3.13
CA GLU A 66 10.76 -5.33 -1.91
C GLU A 66 9.54 -4.63 -1.33
N GLU A 67 9.04 -5.19 -0.24
CA GLU A 67 7.97 -4.57 0.52
C GLU A 67 8.45 -4.53 1.97
N LEU A 68 8.16 -3.42 2.65
CA LEU A 68 8.37 -3.30 4.07
C LEU A 68 7.83 -4.53 4.78
N VAL A 69 8.61 -5.09 5.70
CA VAL A 69 8.13 -6.13 6.61
C VAL A 69 7.88 -5.52 7.98
N SER A 70 6.79 -5.92 8.62
CA SER A 70 6.35 -5.32 9.87
C SER A 70 6.45 -6.30 11.03
N PHE A 71 6.93 -5.81 12.17
CA PHE A 71 7.08 -6.54 13.43
C PHE A 71 6.48 -5.74 14.57
N ILE A 72 5.92 -6.43 15.56
CA ILE A 72 5.64 -5.86 16.87
C ILE A 72 6.77 -6.28 17.80
N ASP A 73 7.66 -5.35 18.14
CA ASP A 73 8.71 -5.55 19.14
C ASP A 73 8.08 -5.40 20.53
N THR A 74 7.97 -6.51 21.27
CA THR A 74 7.35 -6.52 22.61
C THR A 74 8.31 -6.07 23.70
N GLY A 75 9.59 -5.84 23.36
CA GLY A 75 10.67 -5.76 24.33
C GLY A 75 11.11 -7.16 24.81
N GLU A 76 12.21 -7.18 25.57
CA GLU A 76 12.81 -8.39 26.16
C GLU A 76 13.37 -9.42 25.16
N GLY A 77 13.55 -9.03 23.89
CA GLY A 77 14.14 -9.88 22.85
C GLY A 77 13.14 -10.80 22.14
N GLU A 78 11.85 -10.51 22.30
CA GLU A 78 10.76 -11.14 21.56
C GLU A 78 10.14 -10.15 20.58
N SER A 79 9.80 -10.65 19.40
CA SER A 79 9.05 -9.89 18.40
C SER A 79 8.08 -10.78 17.67
N VAL A 80 7.00 -10.21 17.15
CA VAL A 80 6.03 -10.94 16.35
C VAL A 80 5.94 -10.30 14.99
N ARG A 81 6.28 -11.06 13.93
CA ARG A 81 6.05 -10.61 12.56
C ARG A 81 4.55 -10.53 12.27
N VAL A 82 4.13 -9.41 11.72
CA VAL A 82 2.73 -9.12 11.37
C VAL A 82 2.61 -8.79 9.89
N ASP A 83 1.43 -9.03 9.33
CA ASP A 83 1.12 -8.64 7.95
C ASP A 83 1.26 -7.12 7.78
N THR A 84 2.19 -6.68 6.92
CA THR A 84 2.45 -5.25 6.69
C THR A 84 1.20 -4.52 6.18
N GLU A 85 0.35 -5.18 5.39
CA GLU A 85 -0.87 -4.57 4.88
C GLU A 85 -1.84 -4.18 6.01
N ASP A 86 -1.88 -4.98 7.08
CA ASP A 86 -2.82 -4.76 8.19
C ASP A 86 -2.39 -3.59 9.11
N VAL A 87 -1.14 -3.14 9.02
CA VAL A 87 -0.56 -2.05 9.84
C VAL A 87 -0.08 -0.85 9.02
N ALA A 88 -0.38 -0.78 7.71
CA ALA A 88 0.10 0.28 6.81
C ALA A 88 -0.29 1.71 7.23
N GLU A 89 -1.34 1.90 8.02
CA GLU A 89 -1.78 3.21 8.54
C GLU A 89 -1.16 3.58 9.90
N VAL A 90 -0.47 2.64 10.54
CA VAL A 90 0.17 2.86 11.83
C VAL A 90 1.55 3.49 11.61
N PRO A 91 1.88 4.61 12.27
CA PRO A 91 3.21 5.20 12.16
C PRO A 91 4.30 4.23 12.66
N PRO A 92 5.42 4.08 11.94
CA PRO A 92 6.59 3.38 12.45
C PRO A 92 7.04 3.95 13.80
N GLY A 93 7.42 3.09 14.73
CA GLY A 93 7.82 3.45 16.08
C GLY A 93 6.67 3.82 17.04
N ALA A 94 5.41 3.71 16.61
CA ALA A 94 4.27 3.83 17.51
C ALA A 94 4.17 2.58 18.40
N THR A 95 3.79 2.76 19.67
CA THR A 95 3.38 1.62 20.51
C THR A 95 1.95 1.24 20.17
N VAL A 96 1.74 -0.04 19.89
CA VAL A 96 0.45 -0.61 19.49
C VAL A 96 0.07 -1.80 20.36
N GLU A 97 -1.24 -1.95 20.54
CA GLU A 97 -1.85 -3.18 21.00
C GLU A 97 -2.50 -3.87 19.79
N VAL A 98 -1.99 -5.05 19.42
CA VAL A 98 -2.47 -5.83 18.28
C VAL A 98 -3.12 -7.13 18.73
N VAL A 99 -4.19 -7.52 18.06
CA VAL A 99 -4.81 -8.85 18.23
C VAL A 99 -4.40 -9.71 17.04
N LEU A 100 -3.62 -10.75 17.29
CA LEU A 100 -3.05 -11.62 16.26
C LEU A 100 -4.09 -12.61 15.71
N GLY A 101 -4.06 -12.83 14.41
CA GLY A 101 -4.83 -13.83 13.68
C GLY A 101 -4.00 -15.07 13.39
N GLY A 102 -4.37 -15.80 12.33
CA GLY A 102 -3.60 -16.95 11.87
C GLY A 102 -2.32 -16.53 11.15
N GLU A 103 -1.46 -17.50 10.85
CA GLU A 103 -0.32 -17.27 9.94
C GLU A 103 -0.81 -16.89 8.54
N VAL A 104 -0.12 -15.94 7.95
CA VAL A 104 -0.33 -15.50 6.56
C VAL A 104 0.99 -15.64 5.81
N ARG A 105 0.86 -15.96 4.52
CA ARG A 105 2.01 -16.04 3.65
C ARG A 105 2.29 -14.65 3.09
N ASP A 106 3.38 -14.06 3.56
CA ASP A 106 3.89 -12.78 3.13
C ASP A 106 5.18 -12.99 2.30
N PRO A 107 5.12 -12.83 0.96
CA PRO A 107 6.27 -13.03 0.08
C PRO A 107 7.39 -12.00 0.30
N ALA A 108 7.11 -10.86 0.93
CA ALA A 108 8.09 -9.80 1.18
C ALA A 108 9.15 -10.15 2.24
N GLY A 109 8.95 -11.22 2.99
CA GLY A 109 9.95 -11.72 3.94
C GLY A 109 10.22 -13.19 3.74
N ASP A 110 10.48 -13.56 2.49
CA ASP A 110 11.14 -14.82 2.17
C ASP A 110 12.46 -14.92 2.96
N GLY A 111 12.61 -15.99 3.75
CA GLY A 111 13.78 -16.19 4.64
C GLY A 111 13.57 -15.68 6.08
N LEU A 112 12.50 -14.95 6.35
CA LEU A 112 12.09 -14.55 7.71
C LEU A 112 11.01 -15.50 8.27
N GLU A 113 10.76 -15.43 9.57
CA GLU A 113 9.66 -16.16 10.23
C GLU A 113 8.28 -15.81 9.63
N PRO A 114 7.27 -16.70 9.67
CA PRO A 114 5.94 -16.42 9.11
C PRO A 114 5.24 -15.21 9.75
N ALA A 115 4.58 -14.38 8.93
CA ALA A 115 3.78 -13.27 9.41
C ALA A 115 2.44 -13.72 9.99
N ARG A 116 1.88 -12.94 10.92
CA ARG A 116 0.54 -13.12 11.49
C ARG A 116 -0.43 -12.05 11.00
N GLU A 117 -1.66 -12.44 10.62
CA GLU A 117 -2.75 -11.50 10.33
C GLU A 117 -2.98 -10.60 11.56
N VAL A 118 -3.26 -9.31 11.39
CA VAL A 118 -3.62 -8.41 12.50
C VAL A 118 -5.12 -8.17 12.48
N LEU A 119 -5.82 -8.79 13.42
CA LEU A 119 -7.30 -8.75 13.51
C LEU A 119 -7.80 -7.38 13.96
N ALA A 120 -7.03 -6.71 14.83
CA ALA A 120 -7.24 -5.36 15.32
C ALA A 120 -5.89 -4.76 15.74
N ALA A 121 -5.71 -3.45 15.56
CA ALA A 121 -4.58 -2.68 16.05
C ALA A 121 -5.09 -1.37 16.67
N GLU A 122 -4.62 -1.04 17.86
CA GLU A 122 -4.87 0.24 18.52
C GLU A 122 -3.54 0.91 18.87
N VAL A 123 -3.36 2.16 18.44
CA VAL A 123 -2.18 2.95 18.79
C VAL A 123 -2.35 3.50 20.20
N THR A 124 -1.51 3.02 21.12
CA THR A 124 -1.53 3.43 22.52
C THR A 124 -0.58 4.60 22.77
N GLU A 125 0.52 4.69 22.01
CA GLU A 125 1.49 5.78 22.10
C GLU A 125 2.07 6.14 20.72
N GLN A 126 2.26 7.43 20.45
CA GLN A 126 2.88 7.92 19.21
C GLN A 126 4.41 7.93 19.34
N PRO A 127 5.16 7.75 18.24
CA PRO A 127 6.62 7.75 18.28
C PRO A 127 7.16 9.05 18.87
N ALA A 128 8.05 8.93 19.85
CA ALA A 128 8.72 10.07 20.45
C ALA A 128 9.77 10.65 19.48
N THR A 129 9.83 11.98 19.37
CA THR A 129 10.86 12.68 18.60
C THR A 129 11.66 13.59 19.52
N ALA A 130 12.99 13.52 19.45
CA ALA A 130 13.84 14.42 20.23
C ALA A 130 13.83 15.83 19.61
N PRO A 131 13.76 16.90 20.42
CA PRO A 131 14.10 18.23 19.96
C PRO A 131 15.59 18.29 19.57
N ALA A 132 15.89 18.98 18.47
CA ALA A 132 17.27 19.18 18.01
C ALA A 132 18.09 19.88 19.11
N THR A 133 19.00 19.14 19.74
CA THR A 133 19.95 19.71 20.71
C THR A 133 21.16 20.29 19.99
N THR A 134 21.87 21.20 20.66
CA THR A 134 23.11 21.76 20.13
C THR A 134 24.26 20.75 20.37
N GLY A 135 24.63 20.01 19.32
CA GLY A 135 25.63 18.95 19.39
C GLY A 135 25.41 17.84 18.35
N VAL A 136 25.75 16.60 18.72
CA VAL A 136 25.42 15.36 18.00
C VAL A 136 23.91 15.12 18.09
N THR A 137 23.24 14.93 16.95
CA THR A 137 21.79 14.64 16.92
C THR A 137 21.52 13.14 16.87
N ASN A 138 22.43 12.37 16.27
CA ASN A 138 22.30 10.93 16.06
C ASN A 138 23.56 10.21 16.54
N GLN A 139 23.43 9.47 17.64
CA GLN A 139 24.48 8.69 18.27
C GLN A 139 24.38 7.23 17.82
N VAL A 140 25.44 6.69 17.24
CA VAL A 140 25.50 5.32 16.74
C VAL A 140 26.36 4.48 17.67
N THR A 141 25.78 3.43 18.25
CA THR A 141 26.54 2.37 18.92
C THR A 141 26.84 1.30 17.88
N ALA A 142 28.11 1.15 17.52
CA ALA A 142 28.53 0.23 16.47
C ALA A 142 29.09 -1.06 17.10
N VAL A 143 28.64 -2.22 16.62
CA VAL A 143 29.00 -3.54 17.17
C VAL A 143 29.25 -4.53 16.04
N LEU A 144 30.31 -5.33 16.15
CA LEU A 144 30.54 -6.46 15.25
C LEU A 144 29.80 -7.69 15.80
N VAL A 145 28.99 -8.37 14.99
CA VAL A 145 28.20 -9.51 15.43
C VAL A 145 28.57 -10.79 14.70
N ALA A 146 28.70 -11.88 15.43
CA ALA A 146 28.87 -13.22 14.89
C ALA A 146 27.62 -14.06 15.20
N THR A 147 27.12 -14.78 14.20
CA THR A 147 25.96 -15.65 14.32
C THR A 147 26.40 -17.12 14.31
N PRO A 148 25.51 -18.09 14.57
CA PRO A 148 25.88 -19.51 14.52
C PRO A 148 26.42 -19.94 13.15
N THR A 149 25.91 -19.34 12.06
CA THR A 149 26.26 -19.63 10.67
C THR A 149 27.34 -18.71 10.11
N LEU A 150 27.54 -17.51 10.68
CA LEU A 150 28.49 -16.51 10.19
C LEU A 150 29.70 -16.36 11.13
N ARG A 151 30.90 -16.50 10.57
CA ARG A 151 32.15 -16.38 11.33
C ARG A 151 32.72 -14.95 11.25
N PRO A 152 33.36 -14.47 12.33
CA PRO A 152 34.16 -13.24 12.31
C PRO A 152 35.12 -13.16 11.11
N ASP A 153 35.22 -11.99 10.50
CA ASP A 153 36.23 -11.67 9.49
C ASP A 153 37.27 -10.67 10.01
N GLY A 154 38.04 -10.06 9.09
CA GLY A 154 39.11 -9.12 9.42
C GLY A 154 38.64 -7.72 9.83
N THR A 155 37.34 -7.44 9.77
CA THR A 155 36.78 -6.13 10.11
C THR A 155 36.92 -5.86 11.61
N THR A 156 37.27 -4.62 11.96
CA THR A 156 37.43 -4.16 13.35
C THR A 156 36.37 -3.12 13.72
N ALA A 157 36.00 -3.08 15.00
CA ALA A 157 35.05 -2.09 15.50
C ALA A 157 35.55 -0.64 15.27
N GLN A 158 36.87 -0.44 15.31
CA GLN A 158 37.48 0.87 15.05
C GLN A 158 37.33 1.29 13.59
N GLN A 159 37.52 0.38 12.63
CA GLN A 159 37.28 0.68 11.20
C GLN A 159 35.83 1.11 10.97
N LEU A 160 34.87 0.37 11.52
CA LEU A 160 33.44 0.70 11.41
C LEU A 160 33.13 2.08 12.02
N VAL A 161 33.63 2.33 13.24
CA VAL A 161 33.44 3.60 13.94
C VAL A 161 34.08 4.77 13.19
N ASP A 162 35.30 4.60 12.68
CA ASP A 162 36.00 5.66 11.94
C ASP A 162 35.31 5.97 10.62
N HIS A 163 34.79 4.95 9.93
CA HIS A 163 34.04 5.14 8.70
C HIS A 163 32.70 5.85 8.91
N VAL A 164 31.96 5.50 9.97
CA VAL A 164 30.72 6.21 10.31
C VAL A 164 31.03 7.67 10.71
N ASN A 165 32.11 7.90 11.43
CA ASN A 165 32.50 9.24 11.90
C ASN A 165 33.17 10.11 10.85
N GLY A 166 33.67 9.53 9.76
CA GLY A 166 34.23 10.24 8.62
C GLY A 166 33.18 10.40 7.53
N PRO A 167 33.27 9.62 6.43
CA PRO A 167 32.48 9.86 5.23
C PRO A 167 30.96 9.84 5.44
N VAL A 168 30.43 8.98 6.32
CA VAL A 168 28.96 8.92 6.58
C VAL A 168 28.48 10.15 7.36
N ALA A 169 29.18 10.54 8.43
CA ALA A 169 28.85 11.75 9.18
C ALA A 169 29.01 13.01 8.32
N ASP A 170 30.05 13.09 7.50
CA ASP A 170 30.28 14.20 6.56
C ASP A 170 29.18 14.28 5.50
N PHE A 171 28.73 13.13 4.99
CA PHE A 171 27.59 13.07 4.07
C PHE A 171 26.34 13.67 4.73
N TRP A 172 25.86 13.08 5.83
CA TRP A 172 24.61 13.51 6.45
C TRP A 172 24.67 14.95 6.98
N SER A 173 25.81 15.38 7.52
CA SER A 173 25.98 16.76 7.96
C SER A 173 25.94 17.76 6.80
N SER A 174 26.65 17.47 5.70
CA SER A 174 26.64 18.34 4.53
C SER A 174 25.30 18.36 3.79
N GLN A 175 24.57 17.24 3.75
CA GLN A 175 23.27 17.16 3.07
C GLN A 175 22.11 17.74 3.90
N SER A 176 22.34 18.06 5.16
CA SER A 176 21.35 18.60 6.09
C SER A 176 21.67 20.01 6.59
N ASP A 177 22.73 20.65 6.07
CA ASP A 177 23.25 21.93 6.58
C ASP A 177 23.51 21.87 8.10
N GLY A 178 23.97 20.72 8.58
CA GLY A 178 24.25 20.42 9.98
C GLY A 178 23.02 20.10 10.84
N ALA A 179 21.81 19.96 10.28
CA ALA A 179 20.64 19.53 11.04
C ALA A 179 20.72 18.06 11.48
N VAL A 180 21.44 17.22 10.73
CA VAL A 180 21.77 15.83 11.08
C VAL A 180 23.27 15.78 11.38
N ARG A 181 23.64 15.43 12.61
CA ARG A 181 25.03 15.26 13.03
C ARG A 181 25.20 13.88 13.67
N VAL A 182 25.96 13.04 13.00
CA VAL A 182 26.18 11.64 13.38
C VAL A 182 27.47 11.50 14.17
N ARG A 183 27.46 10.68 15.22
CA ARG A 183 28.68 10.27 15.94
C ARG A 183 28.56 8.81 16.34
N ALA A 184 29.54 8.00 15.94
CA ALA A 184 29.64 6.61 16.35
C ALA A 184 30.62 6.38 17.50
N THR A 185 30.30 5.39 18.33
CA THR A 185 31.18 4.78 19.34
C THR A 185 31.08 3.27 19.27
N ALA A 186 32.18 2.56 19.53
CA ALA A 186 32.15 1.10 19.60
C ALA A 186 31.41 0.67 20.88
N GLY A 187 30.39 -0.19 20.75
CA GLY A 187 29.76 -0.83 21.91
C GLY A 187 30.69 -1.85 22.58
N ARG A 188 31.54 -2.50 21.76
CA ARG A 188 32.63 -3.37 22.20
C ARG A 188 33.76 -3.34 21.18
N THR A 189 34.99 -3.62 21.61
CA THR A 189 36.15 -3.70 20.70
C THR A 189 36.24 -5.03 19.94
N GLY A 190 35.64 -6.09 20.49
CA GLY A 190 35.59 -7.43 19.89
C GLY A 190 34.18 -7.81 19.43
N TRP A 191 34.08 -8.99 18.84
CA TRP A 191 32.82 -9.56 18.35
C TRP A 191 31.87 -9.90 19.49
N VAL A 192 30.58 -9.67 19.26
CA VAL A 192 29.48 -10.17 20.09
C VAL A 192 28.89 -11.39 19.41
N GLU A 193 28.78 -12.50 20.14
CA GLU A 193 28.14 -13.72 19.64
C GLU A 193 26.65 -13.69 20.01
N THR A 194 25.79 -14.02 19.05
CA THR A 194 24.34 -14.23 19.26
C THR A 194 23.96 -15.64 18.82
N SER A 195 22.91 -16.20 19.41
CA SER A 195 22.28 -17.43 18.92
C SER A 195 21.34 -17.21 17.74
N ARG A 196 21.00 -15.96 17.40
CA ARG A 196 20.07 -15.62 16.33
C ARG A 196 20.75 -15.58 14.96
N SER A 197 19.99 -15.90 13.91
CA SER A 197 20.38 -15.78 12.50
C SER A 197 19.70 -14.59 11.85
N CYS A 198 20.04 -14.29 10.59
CA CYS A 198 19.43 -13.19 9.84
C CYS A 198 17.92 -13.37 9.56
N SER A 199 17.37 -14.57 9.81
CA SER A 199 15.93 -14.84 9.80
C SER A 199 15.16 -14.20 10.97
N ASP A 200 15.87 -13.83 12.05
CA ASP A 200 15.34 -13.14 13.23
C ASP A 200 16.23 -11.91 13.56
N PRO A 201 16.13 -10.85 12.75
CA PRO A 201 16.97 -9.65 12.93
C PRO A 201 16.61 -8.87 14.19
N VAL A 202 15.33 -8.86 14.60
CA VAL A 202 14.87 -8.14 15.81
C VAL A 202 15.40 -8.81 17.09
N GLY A 203 15.37 -10.14 17.15
CA GLY A 203 16.03 -10.89 18.22
C GLY A 203 17.54 -10.66 18.26
N MET A 204 18.20 -10.63 17.09
CA MET A 204 19.63 -10.34 17.00
C MET A 204 20.00 -8.96 17.55
N TRP A 205 19.26 -7.89 17.17
CA TRP A 205 19.48 -6.55 17.72
C TRP A 205 19.24 -6.52 19.23
N SER A 206 18.23 -7.23 19.72
CA SER A 206 17.89 -7.28 21.14
C SER A 206 18.98 -7.96 21.98
N ASP A 207 19.49 -9.11 21.54
CA ASP A 207 20.60 -9.82 22.19
C ASP A 207 21.83 -8.89 22.30
N VAL A 208 22.20 -8.26 21.19
CA VAL A 208 23.37 -7.37 21.15
C VAL A 208 23.14 -6.13 21.99
N ALA A 209 21.94 -5.53 21.94
CA ALA A 209 21.59 -4.36 22.73
C ALA A 209 21.76 -4.64 24.24
N ALA A 210 21.28 -5.80 24.69
CA ALA A 210 21.43 -6.23 26.08
C ALA A 210 22.89 -6.43 26.47
N GLU A 211 23.69 -7.11 25.64
CA GLU A 211 25.11 -7.40 25.90
C GLU A 211 25.96 -6.12 26.00
N VAL A 212 25.70 -5.11 25.16
CA VAL A 212 26.48 -3.85 25.17
C VAL A 212 25.85 -2.74 26.02
N GLY A 213 24.71 -3.01 26.68
CA GLY A 213 23.99 -2.02 27.47
C GLY A 213 23.42 -0.86 26.64
N PHE A 214 23.07 -1.12 25.37
CA PHE A 214 22.38 -0.15 24.54
C PHE A 214 20.94 0.06 25.05
N THR A 215 20.45 1.28 24.94
CA THR A 215 19.05 1.62 25.23
C THR A 215 18.50 2.38 24.04
N ARG A 216 17.37 1.91 23.51
CA ARG A 216 16.62 2.56 22.44
C ARG A 216 16.16 3.94 22.89
N GLY A 217 16.06 4.86 21.94
CA GLY A 217 15.49 6.18 22.19
C GLY A 217 15.83 7.19 21.11
N PRO A 218 15.27 8.39 21.21
CA PRO A 218 15.44 9.44 20.21
C PRO A 218 16.90 9.72 19.89
N GLY A 219 17.25 9.65 18.60
CA GLY A 219 18.58 9.90 18.07
C GLY A 219 19.63 8.87 18.53
N ARG A 220 19.22 7.69 18.98
CA ARG A 220 20.12 6.60 19.36
C ARG A 220 19.95 5.44 18.38
N HIS A 221 21.05 5.04 17.76
CA HIS A 221 21.08 3.98 16.77
C HIS A 221 21.96 2.83 17.23
N LEU A 222 21.54 1.59 16.99
CA LEU A 222 22.39 0.40 17.15
C LEU A 222 22.70 -0.14 15.76
N LEU A 223 23.97 -0.01 15.36
CA LEU A 223 24.49 -0.49 14.09
C LEU A 223 25.25 -1.81 14.31
N LEU A 224 24.80 -2.86 13.65
CA LEU A 224 25.51 -4.14 13.62
C LEU A 224 26.29 -4.29 12.32
N TYR A 225 27.51 -4.81 12.40
CA TYR A 225 28.22 -5.34 11.26
C TYR A 225 28.12 -6.86 11.23
N VAL A 226 27.54 -7.39 10.16
CA VAL A 226 27.29 -8.82 9.94
C VAL A 226 28.22 -9.34 8.84
N PRO A 227 29.11 -10.32 9.11
CA PRO A 227 30.19 -10.68 8.19
C PRO A 227 29.73 -11.55 7.00
N GLY A 228 30.64 -11.78 6.05
CA GLY A 228 30.51 -12.86 5.06
C GLY A 228 29.95 -12.49 3.67
N TYR A 229 29.95 -11.22 3.29
CA TYR A 229 29.68 -10.77 1.91
C TYR A 229 30.99 -10.76 1.07
N PRO A 230 31.01 -11.08 -0.25
CA PRO A 230 29.91 -11.44 -1.16
C PRO A 230 29.63 -12.95 -1.34
N THR A 231 30.39 -13.86 -0.70
CA THR A 231 30.27 -15.30 -0.99
C THR A 231 29.17 -16.00 -0.19
N GLY A 232 28.14 -16.50 -0.89
CA GLY A 232 27.40 -17.74 -0.56
C GLY A 232 26.50 -17.73 0.68
N MET A 233 25.72 -16.65 0.91
CA MET A 233 24.86 -16.56 2.10
C MET A 233 23.48 -15.95 1.74
N PRO A 234 22.51 -16.75 1.27
CA PRO A 234 21.17 -16.27 0.91
C PRO A 234 20.30 -15.87 2.12
N GLU A 235 20.75 -16.15 3.35
CA GLU A 235 19.96 -15.88 4.57
C GLU A 235 19.99 -14.41 5.02
N CYS A 236 20.97 -13.61 4.58
CA CYS A 236 21.16 -12.24 5.05
C CYS A 236 21.12 -11.25 3.88
N SER A 237 20.26 -10.24 4.01
CA SER A 237 20.23 -9.05 3.16
C SER A 237 21.57 -8.31 3.20
N TYR A 238 21.85 -7.49 2.19
CA TYR A 238 23.10 -6.74 2.12
C TYR A 238 23.19 -5.66 3.21
N GLY A 239 22.05 -5.03 3.46
CA GLY A 239 21.76 -4.18 4.61
C GLY A 239 20.31 -4.36 5.03
N LEU A 240 20.01 -3.92 6.25
CA LEU A 240 18.66 -3.94 6.80
C LEU A 240 18.54 -2.86 7.87
N ALA A 241 17.51 -2.04 7.81
CA ALA A 241 17.26 -1.03 8.83
C ALA A 241 15.79 -0.84 9.14
N GLU A 242 15.54 -0.36 10.35
CA GLU A 242 14.23 0.15 10.74
C GLU A 242 13.94 1.49 10.03
N LEU A 243 12.69 1.65 9.56
CA LEU A 243 12.21 2.92 9.06
C LEU A 243 11.82 3.84 10.22
N GLY A 244 12.55 4.94 10.39
CA GLY A 244 12.28 5.92 11.43
C GLY A 244 11.09 6.83 11.11
N ALA A 245 10.37 7.29 12.14
CA ALA A 245 9.28 8.25 11.96
C ALA A 245 9.76 9.68 11.61
N ALA A 246 11.01 10.01 11.94
CA ALA A 246 11.62 11.32 11.75
C ALA A 246 13.16 11.24 11.86
N PRO A 247 13.91 12.27 11.42
CA PRO A 247 15.38 12.30 11.43
C PRO A 247 16.09 12.14 12.78
N GLY A 248 15.35 12.16 13.89
CA GLY A 248 15.87 12.00 15.24
C GLY A 248 15.15 10.90 16.01
N ALA A 249 14.51 9.95 15.32
CA ALA A 249 13.81 8.84 15.97
C ALA A 249 14.81 7.86 16.63
N GLY A 250 15.99 7.66 16.03
CA GLY A 250 16.85 6.53 16.37
C GLY A 250 16.42 5.28 15.60
N GLY A 251 16.95 4.13 15.98
CA GLY A 251 16.52 2.85 15.41
C GLY A 251 17.63 1.82 15.32
N TYR A 252 17.29 0.66 14.78
CA TYR A 252 18.23 -0.42 14.52
C TYR A 252 18.58 -0.51 13.03
N LEU A 253 19.82 -0.94 12.77
CA LEU A 253 20.31 -1.23 11.43
C LEU A 253 21.45 -2.26 11.47
N TYR A 254 21.64 -2.99 10.38
CA TYR A 254 22.84 -3.76 10.14
C TYR A 254 23.34 -3.58 8.71
N VAL A 255 24.65 -3.76 8.53
CA VAL A 255 25.31 -3.78 7.22
C VAL A 255 26.22 -4.98 7.11
N ARG A 256 26.51 -5.40 5.87
CA ARG A 256 27.48 -6.46 5.59
C ARG A 256 28.81 -5.97 5.03
N GLU A 257 28.89 -4.68 4.71
CA GLU A 257 30.10 -4.04 4.21
C GLU A 257 30.34 -2.69 4.89
N VAL A 258 31.61 -2.36 5.15
CA VAL A 258 32.01 -1.04 5.65
C VAL A 258 32.22 -0.09 4.46
N ASP A 259 31.14 0.20 3.76
CA ASP A 259 31.11 1.11 2.63
C ASP A 259 30.25 2.35 2.93
N THR A 260 30.61 3.49 2.34
CA THR A 260 29.91 4.76 2.59
C THR A 260 28.49 4.75 2.04
N SER A 261 28.26 4.16 0.85
CA SER A 261 26.93 4.13 0.24
C SER A 261 25.96 3.34 1.13
N VAL A 262 26.36 2.13 1.53
CA VAL A 262 25.54 1.21 2.35
C VAL A 262 25.28 1.81 3.73
N LEU A 263 26.33 2.23 4.44
CA LEU A 263 26.17 2.78 5.79
C LEU A 263 25.37 4.09 5.81
N ALA A 264 25.51 4.93 4.77
CA ALA A 264 24.71 6.14 4.67
C ALA A 264 23.26 5.82 4.29
N HIS A 265 23.04 4.87 3.37
CA HIS A 265 21.72 4.37 2.94
C HIS A 265 20.92 3.84 4.13
N GLU A 266 21.49 2.87 4.86
CA GLU A 266 20.83 2.22 5.99
C GLU A 266 20.54 3.20 7.13
N LEU A 267 21.46 4.14 7.39
CA LEU A 267 21.17 5.20 8.34
C LEU A 267 20.04 6.11 7.85
N GLY A 268 19.89 6.31 6.53
CA GLY A 268 18.80 7.06 5.91
C GLY A 268 17.41 6.49 6.22
N HIS A 269 17.27 5.16 6.31
CA HIS A 269 16.03 4.52 6.77
C HIS A 269 15.66 4.92 8.19
N ASN A 270 16.61 4.88 9.12
CA ASN A 270 16.39 5.36 10.49
C ASN A 270 16.04 6.87 10.56
N LEU A 271 16.36 7.65 9.52
CA LEU A 271 15.96 9.06 9.40
C LEU A 271 14.55 9.26 8.79
N GLY A 272 13.93 8.18 8.30
CA GLY A 272 12.57 8.16 7.74
C GLY A 272 12.48 8.21 6.22
N LEU A 273 13.55 7.82 5.53
CA LEU A 273 13.60 7.71 4.08
C LEU A 273 13.37 6.25 3.66
N GLY A 274 12.55 6.03 2.64
CA GLY A 274 12.56 4.77 1.89
C GLY A 274 13.49 4.89 0.67
N HIS A 275 13.41 3.93 -0.23
CA HIS A 275 14.24 3.87 -1.43
C HIS A 275 13.94 5.02 -2.40
N SER A 276 14.96 5.28 -3.22
CA SER A 276 14.90 6.10 -4.41
C SER A 276 15.00 5.17 -5.62
N SER A 277 13.94 5.09 -6.41
CA SER A 277 13.81 4.12 -7.51
C SER A 277 13.56 4.80 -8.85
N LEU A 278 13.84 4.11 -9.96
CA LEU A 278 13.53 4.62 -11.29
C LEU A 278 12.08 4.33 -11.66
N ARG A 279 11.39 5.30 -12.25
CA ARG A 279 10.08 5.11 -12.86
C ARG A 279 10.17 5.42 -14.35
N GLN A 280 10.01 4.37 -15.15
CA GLN A 280 9.92 4.46 -16.61
C GLN A 280 8.49 4.21 -17.07
N CYS A 281 8.07 4.95 -18.10
CA CYS A 281 6.80 4.72 -18.78
C CYS A 281 7.02 4.63 -20.29
N ASP A 282 6.20 3.83 -20.97
CA ASP A 282 6.41 3.52 -22.39
C ASP A 282 6.20 4.77 -23.24
N ARG A 283 7.31 5.32 -23.76
CA ARG A 283 7.34 6.52 -24.62
C ARG A 283 6.67 7.77 -24.03
N ALA A 284 6.57 7.84 -22.71
CA ALA A 284 6.04 8.99 -21.99
C ALA A 284 6.80 9.18 -20.68
N VAL A 285 6.94 10.43 -20.22
CA VAL A 285 7.65 10.71 -18.95
C VAL A 285 6.87 10.17 -17.75
N ASP A 286 5.54 10.29 -17.81
CA ASP A 286 4.69 10.03 -16.66
C ASP A 286 3.23 9.79 -17.07
N GLY A 287 2.98 8.63 -17.70
CA GLY A 287 1.66 8.21 -18.15
C GLY A 287 1.70 6.96 -19.04
N GLY A 288 0.56 6.29 -19.20
CA GLY A 288 0.49 5.02 -19.94
C GLY A 288 0.90 3.83 -19.07
N THR A 289 1.54 2.83 -19.68
CA THR A 289 2.11 1.69 -18.97
C THR A 289 3.45 2.09 -18.39
N CYS A 290 3.61 1.94 -17.08
CA CYS A 290 4.82 2.28 -16.35
C CYS A 290 5.28 1.11 -15.48
N ALA A 291 6.58 1.05 -15.22
CA ALA A 291 7.17 0.22 -14.19
C ALA A 291 7.99 1.10 -13.23
N VAL A 292 8.16 0.58 -12.02
CA VAL A 292 9.18 1.07 -11.10
C VAL A 292 10.27 0.00 -11.09
N VAL A 293 11.52 0.44 -11.21
CA VAL A 293 12.70 -0.41 -11.10
C VAL A 293 13.39 -0.02 -9.80
N PRO A 294 13.37 -0.91 -8.79
CA PRO A 294 13.95 -0.63 -7.47
C PRO A 294 15.39 -0.14 -7.55
N TYR A 295 15.76 0.81 -6.69
CA TYR A 295 17.12 1.38 -6.55
C TYR A 295 17.74 2.08 -7.75
N GLU A 296 17.18 2.02 -8.95
CA GLU A 296 17.79 2.56 -10.18
C GLU A 296 17.84 4.10 -10.23
N ASP A 297 17.69 4.78 -9.09
CA ASP A 297 18.19 6.12 -8.89
C ASP A 297 19.65 6.14 -8.40
N TYR A 298 20.58 5.85 -9.32
CA TYR A 298 22.02 5.86 -9.04
C TYR A 298 22.60 7.24 -8.66
N TYR A 299 21.82 8.32 -8.72
CA TYR A 299 22.25 9.66 -8.29
C TYR A 299 22.11 9.87 -6.78
N ASP A 300 21.28 9.09 -6.11
CA ASP A 300 20.86 9.34 -4.73
C ASP A 300 21.39 8.27 -3.78
N VAL A 301 21.67 8.67 -2.54
CA VAL A 301 22.13 7.75 -1.50
C VAL A 301 21.11 6.67 -1.16
N MET A 302 19.81 6.93 -1.33
CA MET A 302 18.75 5.95 -1.09
C MET A 302 18.42 5.12 -2.35
N GLY A 303 19.17 5.30 -3.45
CA GLY A 303 19.16 4.38 -4.59
C GLY A 303 20.16 3.26 -4.37
N ALA A 304 20.62 2.63 -5.45
CA ALA A 304 21.55 1.51 -5.38
C ALA A 304 22.83 1.92 -4.66
N SER A 305 23.32 1.07 -3.76
CA SER A 305 24.64 1.22 -3.16
C SER A 305 25.73 0.86 -4.17
N TRP A 306 26.50 1.84 -4.61
CA TRP A 306 27.62 1.67 -5.53
C TRP A 306 28.75 2.65 -5.25
N GLY A 307 29.79 2.63 -6.07
CA GLY A 307 31.04 3.38 -5.83
C GLY A 307 30.91 4.91 -5.72
N GLN A 308 29.71 5.50 -5.92
CA GLN A 308 29.47 6.93 -5.78
C GLN A 308 28.28 7.23 -4.85
N VAL A 309 28.44 8.26 -4.02
CA VAL A 309 27.37 8.78 -3.15
C VAL A 309 27.08 10.24 -3.54
N GLY A 310 26.12 10.39 -4.45
CA GLY A 310 25.67 11.69 -4.93
C GLY A 310 24.91 12.50 -3.88
N SER A 311 24.58 13.76 -4.20
CA SER A 311 23.75 14.59 -3.32
C SER A 311 22.37 13.98 -3.05
N LEU A 312 21.88 14.13 -1.80
CA LEU A 312 20.52 13.75 -1.43
C LEU A 312 19.51 14.51 -2.28
N ASN A 313 18.64 13.78 -2.97
CA ASN A 313 17.66 14.35 -3.89
C ASN A 313 16.63 15.20 -3.13
N VAL A 314 16.04 16.18 -3.83
CA VAL A 314 15.19 17.20 -3.20
C VAL A 314 13.86 16.63 -2.69
N ALA A 315 13.39 15.50 -3.23
CA ALA A 315 12.18 14.85 -2.79
C ALA A 315 12.39 14.18 -1.42
N GLN A 316 13.49 13.44 -1.25
CA GLN A 316 13.91 12.89 0.04
C GLN A 316 14.18 14.02 1.04
N ALA A 317 14.94 15.05 0.67
CA ALA A 317 15.20 16.18 1.54
C ALA A 317 13.92 16.92 1.97
N ALA A 318 12.92 17.05 1.08
CA ALA A 318 11.63 17.64 1.42
C ALA A 318 10.81 16.76 2.38
N ARG A 319 10.85 15.44 2.21
CA ARG A 319 10.13 14.48 3.06
C ARG A 319 10.53 14.61 4.52
N ILE A 320 11.83 14.67 4.80
CA ILE A 320 12.36 14.78 6.15
C ILE A 320 12.61 16.21 6.63
N GLY A 321 12.04 17.20 5.92
CA GLY A 321 12.08 18.61 6.34
C GLY A 321 13.44 19.30 6.22
N LEU A 322 14.39 18.73 5.48
CA LEU A 322 15.72 19.30 5.23
C LEU A 322 15.76 20.29 4.04
N LEU A 323 14.66 20.39 3.27
CA LEU A 323 14.53 21.38 2.21
C LEU A 323 13.87 22.67 2.71
N ALA A 324 14.70 23.65 3.08
CA ALA A 324 14.24 24.93 3.59
C ALA A 324 13.22 25.62 2.64
N PRO A 325 12.17 26.30 3.14
CA PRO A 325 11.17 26.96 2.30
C PRO A 325 11.75 27.95 1.27
N GLY A 326 12.85 28.64 1.62
CA GLY A 326 13.54 29.56 0.70
C GLY A 326 14.36 28.87 -0.40
N ALA A 327 14.64 27.58 -0.25
CA ALA A 327 15.38 26.78 -1.22
C ALA A 327 14.47 26.17 -2.30
N GLN A 328 13.15 26.35 -2.19
CA GLN A 328 12.18 25.79 -3.14
C GLN A 328 11.18 26.84 -3.64
N ARG A 329 10.62 26.61 -4.83
CA ARG A 329 9.53 27.43 -5.38
C ARG A 329 8.41 26.54 -5.89
N THR A 330 7.18 26.82 -5.47
CA THR A 330 5.99 26.11 -5.97
C THR A 330 5.50 26.74 -7.26
N VAL A 331 5.25 25.92 -8.27
CA VAL A 331 4.60 26.29 -9.53
C VAL A 331 3.32 25.47 -9.67
N SER A 332 2.18 26.16 -9.74
CA SER A 332 0.86 25.56 -9.99
C SER A 332 0.42 25.84 -11.42
N THR A 333 -0.66 25.21 -11.87
CA THR A 333 -1.28 25.50 -13.19
C THR A 333 -1.81 26.94 -13.30
N THR A 334 -1.99 27.65 -12.19
CA THR A 334 -2.39 29.06 -12.14
C THR A 334 -1.20 30.02 -12.11
N THR A 335 0.02 29.51 -11.92
CA THR A 335 1.23 30.33 -11.95
C THR A 335 1.49 30.77 -13.38
N PRO A 336 1.78 32.06 -13.67
CA PRO A 336 2.12 32.48 -15.01
C PRO A 336 3.34 31.72 -15.56
N THR A 337 3.35 31.45 -16.85
CA THR A 337 4.52 30.88 -17.53
C THR A 337 5.74 31.76 -17.26
N ALA A 338 6.81 31.16 -16.75
CA ALA A 338 8.00 31.87 -16.32
C ALA A 338 9.26 31.05 -16.57
N THR A 339 10.39 31.75 -16.57
CA THR A 339 11.71 31.12 -16.52
C THR A 339 12.18 31.13 -15.07
N HIS A 340 12.64 29.98 -14.61
CA HIS A 340 13.16 29.77 -13.28
C HIS A 340 14.64 29.43 -13.34
N THR A 341 15.40 29.89 -12.37
CA THR A 341 16.82 29.52 -12.21
C THR A 341 16.94 28.56 -11.04
N LEU A 342 17.50 27.38 -11.30
CA LEU A 342 17.83 26.36 -10.32
C LEU A 342 19.33 26.43 -10.01
N ALA A 343 19.67 26.55 -8.74
CA ALA A 343 21.02 26.30 -8.24
C ALA A 343 21.26 24.79 -8.09
N PRO A 344 22.51 24.32 -8.20
CA PRO A 344 22.88 22.92 -7.96
C PRO A 344 22.41 22.44 -6.58
N VAL A 345 21.88 21.22 -6.51
CA VAL A 345 21.50 20.59 -5.23
C VAL A 345 22.70 20.52 -4.28
N SER A 346 23.86 20.12 -4.83
CA SER A 346 25.14 20.03 -4.13
C SER A 346 25.67 21.37 -3.61
N GLY A 347 25.20 22.50 -4.18
CA GLY A 347 25.61 23.85 -3.78
C GLY A 347 24.92 24.38 -2.52
N ARG A 348 23.89 23.69 -1.99
CA ARG A 348 23.17 23.95 -0.72
C ARG A 348 22.53 25.34 -0.54
N THR A 349 22.77 26.27 -1.46
CA THR A 349 22.28 27.66 -1.42
C THR A 349 21.42 27.99 -2.65
N GLY A 350 20.64 29.07 -2.55
CA GLY A 350 19.73 29.47 -3.63
C GLY A 350 18.50 28.59 -3.79
N THR A 351 17.75 28.79 -4.89
CA THR A 351 16.59 27.95 -5.23
C THR A 351 17.08 26.65 -5.84
N ARG A 352 16.99 25.53 -5.11
CA ARG A 352 17.47 24.20 -5.50
C ARG A 352 16.37 23.30 -6.05
N ALA A 353 15.10 23.63 -5.79
CA ALA A 353 13.97 22.84 -6.22
C ALA A 353 12.82 23.68 -6.79
N LEU A 354 12.19 23.18 -7.86
CA LEU A 354 10.83 23.61 -8.23
C LEU A 354 9.85 22.52 -7.88
N ARG A 355 8.81 22.86 -7.11
CA ARG A 355 7.71 21.98 -6.75
C ARG A 355 6.55 22.21 -7.71
N LEU A 356 6.35 21.33 -8.67
CA LEU A 356 5.21 21.37 -9.58
C LEU A 356 4.00 20.74 -8.90
N ALA A 357 2.97 21.55 -8.67
CA ALA A 357 1.73 21.11 -8.03
C ALA A 357 0.64 20.90 -9.08
N ASP A 358 0.31 19.64 -9.36
CA ASP A 358 -0.80 19.26 -10.22
C ASP A 358 -2.14 19.43 -9.47
N PRO A 359 -3.22 19.94 -10.12
CA PRO A 359 -4.56 20.01 -9.53
C PRO A 359 -5.13 18.67 -9.02
N SER A 360 -4.64 17.54 -9.54
CA SER A 360 -4.95 16.18 -9.07
C SER A 360 -4.34 15.83 -7.71
N GLY A 361 -3.40 16.64 -7.21
CA GLY A 361 -2.66 16.39 -5.97
C GLY A 361 -1.28 15.78 -6.19
N ALA A 362 -0.94 15.33 -7.41
CA ALA A 362 0.39 14.84 -7.74
C ALA A 362 1.45 15.96 -7.61
N VAL A 363 2.61 15.60 -7.07
CA VAL A 363 3.75 16.52 -6.91
C VAL A 363 4.95 15.98 -7.65
N THR A 364 5.49 16.80 -8.55
CA THR A 364 6.76 16.54 -9.24
C THR A 364 7.78 17.61 -8.85
N TRP A 365 8.99 17.20 -8.53
CA TRP A 365 10.11 18.08 -8.22
C TRP A 365 11.07 18.15 -9.39
N LEU A 366 11.60 19.35 -9.64
CA LEU A 366 12.75 19.56 -10.52
C LEU A 366 13.96 19.89 -9.65
N GLU A 367 15.09 19.28 -9.96
CA GLU A 367 16.38 19.57 -9.33
C GLU A 367 17.50 19.67 -10.37
N TYR A 368 18.58 20.39 -10.05
CA TYR A 368 19.73 20.51 -10.94
C TYR A 368 20.97 19.79 -10.37
N ARG A 369 21.51 18.85 -11.14
CA ARG A 369 22.67 18.01 -10.81
C ARG A 369 23.78 18.24 -11.85
N PRO A 370 24.61 19.28 -11.74
CA PRO A 370 25.80 19.43 -12.59
C PRO A 370 26.89 18.43 -12.20
N ALA A 371 27.86 18.22 -13.10
CA ALA A 371 29.16 17.62 -12.76
C ALA A 371 30.03 18.59 -11.93
N ALA A 372 29.55 18.95 -10.72
CA ALA A 372 30.22 19.87 -9.81
C ALA A 372 29.82 19.63 -8.34
N GLY A 373 30.65 20.10 -7.42
CA GLY A 373 30.44 19.88 -5.98
C GLY A 373 30.50 18.39 -5.64
N ARG A 374 29.56 17.90 -4.82
CA ARG A 374 29.44 16.47 -4.48
C ARG A 374 29.16 15.58 -5.71
N ASP A 375 28.51 16.14 -6.74
CA ASP A 375 28.18 15.42 -7.96
C ASP A 375 29.27 15.56 -9.05
N ALA A 376 30.48 15.99 -8.69
CA ALA A 376 31.58 16.15 -9.64
C ALA A 376 31.96 14.86 -10.38
N TRP A 377 31.71 13.69 -9.76
CA TRP A 377 31.92 12.37 -10.35
C TRP A 377 31.15 12.16 -11.65
N LEU A 378 30.00 12.86 -11.86
CA LEU A 378 29.24 12.80 -13.13
C LEU A 378 30.06 13.22 -14.35
N GLY A 379 31.14 14.00 -14.16
CA GLY A 379 32.03 14.44 -15.25
C GLY A 379 33.27 13.57 -15.46
N SER A 380 33.41 12.47 -14.71
CA SER A 380 34.57 11.56 -14.76
C SER A 380 34.15 10.23 -15.39
N ASP A 381 34.66 9.90 -16.58
CA ASP A 381 34.30 8.65 -17.28
C ASP A 381 34.65 7.39 -16.46
N GLY A 382 35.67 7.46 -15.60
CA GLY A 382 36.06 6.35 -14.73
C GLY A 382 35.14 6.15 -13.53
N ASP A 383 34.68 7.25 -12.93
CA ASP A 383 33.80 7.23 -11.77
C ASP A 383 32.32 7.08 -12.16
N ASN A 384 31.93 7.62 -13.32
CA ASN A 384 30.61 7.56 -13.92
C ASN A 384 30.56 6.52 -15.04
N TRP A 385 31.00 5.29 -14.75
CA TRP A 385 31.00 4.19 -15.73
C TRP A 385 29.58 3.78 -16.17
N LEU A 386 28.55 4.12 -15.39
CA LEU A 386 27.13 3.97 -15.73
C LEU A 386 26.63 4.99 -16.78
N GLY A 387 27.41 6.04 -17.08
CA GLY A 387 27.05 7.02 -18.12
C GLY A 387 25.85 7.90 -17.74
N LEU A 388 25.70 8.23 -16.46
CA LEU A 388 24.63 9.10 -15.95
C LEU A 388 24.81 10.54 -16.42
N GLN A 389 23.71 11.23 -16.70
CA GLN A 389 23.73 12.57 -17.28
C GLN A 389 23.73 13.68 -16.21
N PRO A 390 24.69 14.62 -16.24
CA PRO A 390 24.51 15.87 -15.53
C PRO A 390 23.39 16.70 -16.19
N GLY A 391 22.48 17.25 -15.38
CA GLY A 391 21.35 18.00 -15.93
C GLY A 391 20.24 18.29 -14.94
N VAL A 392 19.08 18.70 -15.47
CA VAL A 392 17.87 18.90 -14.66
C VAL A 392 17.10 17.59 -14.61
N LEU A 393 16.95 17.04 -13.41
CA LEU A 393 16.25 15.77 -13.17
C LEU A 393 14.83 16.02 -12.67
N LEU A 394 13.97 15.01 -12.87
CA LEU A 394 12.57 15.01 -12.42
C LEU A 394 12.36 13.94 -11.36
N ARG A 395 11.71 14.31 -10.26
CA ARG A 395 11.37 13.39 -9.17
C ARG A 395 9.88 13.41 -8.88
N ARG A 396 9.26 12.26 -8.67
CA ARG A 396 7.94 12.18 -8.03
C ARG A 396 8.12 11.74 -6.59
N ALA A 397 7.41 12.39 -5.67
CA ALA A 397 7.35 11.92 -4.29
C ALA A 397 6.58 10.58 -4.28
N GLY A 398 7.18 9.57 -3.68
CA GLY A 398 6.52 8.29 -3.46
C GLY A 398 5.34 8.44 -2.49
N THR A 399 4.31 7.62 -2.71
CA THR A 399 3.10 7.62 -1.86
C THR A 399 3.15 6.54 -0.77
N GLY A 400 4.08 5.59 -0.88
CA GLY A 400 4.34 4.55 0.10
C GLY A 400 5.47 4.92 1.07
N LEU A 401 5.82 3.96 1.91
CA LEU A 401 6.94 4.04 2.85
C LEU A 401 8.20 3.33 2.30
N ASP A 402 8.00 2.44 1.33
CA ASP A 402 8.96 1.62 0.59
C ASP A 402 9.77 2.49 -0.38
N ASP A 403 9.11 3.04 -1.40
CA ASP A 403 9.69 4.04 -2.30
C ASP A 403 9.21 5.41 -1.89
N THR A 404 10.13 6.27 -1.44
CA THR A 404 9.80 7.64 -1.05
C THR A 404 10.20 8.68 -2.10
N SER A 405 11.01 8.29 -3.08
CA SER A 405 11.39 9.09 -4.25
C SER A 405 11.40 8.27 -5.52
N LEU A 406 10.81 8.78 -6.61
CA LEU A 406 10.85 8.13 -7.92
C LEU A 406 11.53 9.05 -8.94
N LEU A 407 12.68 8.65 -9.48
CA LEU A 407 13.30 9.29 -10.65
C LEU A 407 12.39 9.11 -11.85
N LEU A 408 12.04 10.18 -12.55
CA LEU A 408 11.29 10.08 -13.79
C LEU A 408 12.24 10.14 -14.98
N ASP A 409 12.08 9.20 -15.90
CA ASP A 409 12.75 9.23 -17.20
C ASP A 409 12.20 10.40 -18.05
N ALA A 410 13.02 11.43 -18.23
CA ALA A 410 12.69 12.61 -19.02
C ALA A 410 12.93 12.43 -20.54
N THR A 411 13.51 11.30 -20.95
CA THR A 411 13.81 10.91 -22.34
C THR A 411 13.20 9.54 -22.67
N PRO A 412 11.89 9.35 -22.44
CA PRO A 412 11.27 8.04 -22.34
C PRO A 412 11.42 7.20 -23.60
N SER A 413 12.06 6.05 -23.44
CA SER A 413 12.20 5.02 -24.47
C SER A 413 11.00 4.07 -24.52
N ALA A 414 11.04 3.16 -25.50
CA ALA A 414 10.06 2.09 -25.58
C ALA A 414 10.29 1.09 -24.45
N GLN A 415 9.24 0.40 -23.99
CA GLN A 415 9.37 -0.65 -22.97
C GLN A 415 10.44 -1.71 -23.27
N ALA A 416 10.70 -2.01 -24.55
CA ALA A 416 11.71 -2.98 -24.96
C ALA A 416 13.16 -2.52 -24.71
N ASP A 417 13.37 -1.22 -24.51
CA ASP A 417 14.69 -0.59 -24.43
C ASP A 417 15.04 -0.12 -23.00
N TRP A 418 14.10 -0.24 -22.04
CA TRP A 418 14.23 0.31 -20.67
C TRP A 418 15.53 -0.08 -19.96
N LEU A 419 15.94 -1.35 -20.03
CA LEU A 419 17.16 -1.86 -19.36
C LEU A 419 18.46 -1.21 -19.88
N GLN A 420 18.44 -0.62 -21.08
CA GLN A 420 19.62 0.02 -21.67
C GLN A 420 19.57 1.55 -21.54
N ASP A 421 18.45 2.09 -21.08
CA ASP A 421 18.18 3.53 -21.07
C ASP A 421 18.25 4.09 -19.65
N LEU A 422 19.47 4.44 -19.23
CA LEU A 422 19.75 5.13 -17.96
C LEU A 422 19.68 6.66 -18.10
N GLN A 423 19.28 7.18 -19.26
CA GLN A 423 19.27 8.62 -19.52
C GLN A 423 17.98 9.21 -18.95
N THR A 424 18.11 10.14 -18.01
CA THR A 424 16.95 10.65 -17.24
C THR A 424 16.90 12.17 -17.16
N ALA A 425 17.92 12.87 -17.67
CA ALA A 425 17.97 14.33 -17.59
C ALA A 425 17.11 14.98 -18.69
N LEU A 426 16.48 16.09 -18.35
CA LEU A 426 15.71 16.87 -19.31
C LEU A 426 16.61 17.37 -20.46
N PRO A 427 16.28 17.07 -21.73
CA PRO A 427 17.05 17.52 -22.88
C PRO A 427 17.03 19.05 -23.02
N VAL A 428 18.21 19.63 -23.26
CA VAL A 428 18.36 21.08 -23.46
C VAL A 428 17.66 21.51 -24.75
N GLY A 429 16.86 22.57 -24.66
CA GLY A 429 16.14 23.18 -25.78
C GLY A 429 14.89 22.41 -26.24
N GLN A 430 14.65 21.21 -25.73
CA GLN A 430 13.49 20.40 -26.11
C GLN A 430 12.35 20.53 -25.08
N PRO A 431 11.11 20.83 -25.51
CA PRO A 431 9.97 20.84 -24.62
C PRO A 431 9.56 19.44 -24.19
N VAL A 432 9.54 19.19 -22.88
CA VAL A 432 9.11 17.92 -22.28
C VAL A 432 7.84 18.15 -21.47
N ARG A 433 6.83 17.29 -21.68
CA ARG A 433 5.54 17.39 -20.99
C ARG A 433 5.52 16.54 -19.73
N VAL A 434 5.14 17.16 -18.61
CA VAL A 434 4.98 16.51 -17.31
C VAL A 434 3.64 16.93 -16.72
N GLY A 435 2.66 16.02 -16.78
CA GLY A 435 1.28 16.32 -16.43
C GLY A 435 0.72 17.54 -17.22
N PRO A 436 0.28 18.62 -16.54
CA PRO A 436 -0.22 19.84 -17.18
C PRO A 436 0.89 20.83 -17.53
N PHE A 437 2.13 20.59 -17.13
CA PHE A 437 3.26 21.48 -17.35
C PHE A 437 4.05 21.07 -18.59
N THR A 438 4.63 22.06 -19.27
CA THR A 438 5.68 21.82 -20.28
C THR A 438 6.96 22.48 -19.80
N LEU A 439 8.02 21.70 -19.71
CA LEU A 439 9.33 22.09 -19.21
C LEU A 439 10.29 22.22 -20.38
N THR A 440 11.12 23.26 -20.38
CA THR A 440 12.19 23.40 -21.37
C THR A 440 13.43 23.92 -20.66
N VAL A 441 14.47 23.09 -20.59
CA VAL A 441 15.78 23.52 -20.11
C VAL A 441 16.37 24.45 -21.17
N GLN A 442 16.59 25.72 -20.82
CA GLN A 442 17.08 26.73 -21.75
C GLN A 442 18.60 26.81 -21.75
N ALA A 443 19.24 26.62 -20.59
CA ALA A 443 20.69 26.65 -20.44
C ALA A 443 21.10 25.87 -19.19
N LEU A 444 22.28 25.27 -19.26
CA LEU A 444 22.98 24.62 -18.15
C LEU A 444 24.34 25.29 -17.99
N ALA A 445 24.73 25.54 -16.75
CA ALA A 445 26.05 26.04 -16.37
C ALA A 445 26.43 25.44 -15.01
N ALA A 446 27.72 25.32 -14.70
CA ALA A 446 28.19 24.66 -13.47
C ALA A 446 27.48 25.14 -12.18
N GLY A 447 27.12 26.43 -12.11
CA GLY A 447 26.44 27.03 -10.96
C GLY A 447 24.93 27.24 -11.10
N SER A 448 24.31 26.93 -12.24
CA SER A 448 22.86 27.13 -12.42
C SER A 448 22.28 26.47 -13.68
N ALA A 449 21.02 26.06 -13.61
CA ALA A 449 20.20 25.74 -14.78
C ALA A 449 19.02 26.71 -14.91
N THR A 450 18.73 27.18 -16.14
CA THR A 450 17.52 27.97 -16.41
C THR A 450 16.48 27.10 -17.10
N VAL A 451 15.30 27.00 -16.50
CA VAL A 451 14.20 26.18 -16.98
C VAL A 451 12.98 27.05 -17.20
N ARG A 452 12.44 27.04 -18.42
CA ARG A 452 11.14 27.62 -18.71
C ARG A 452 10.05 26.63 -18.35
N VAL A 453 9.18 27.03 -17.42
CA VAL A 453 7.99 26.26 -17.06
C VAL A 453 6.80 26.93 -17.73
N THR A 454 6.27 26.27 -18.74
CA THR A 454 5.04 26.69 -19.42
C THR A 454 3.88 26.03 -18.70
N THR A 455 3.05 26.86 -18.09
CA THR A 455 1.78 26.48 -17.51
C THR A 455 0.70 26.54 -18.60
N PRO A 456 -0.39 25.76 -18.48
CA PRO A 456 -1.52 25.92 -19.39
C PRO A 456 -1.94 27.38 -19.38
N THR A 457 -2.05 28.01 -20.56
CA THR A 457 -2.59 29.37 -20.66
C THR A 457 -3.91 29.41 -19.88
N PRO A 458 -4.09 30.30 -18.89
CA PRO A 458 -5.39 30.45 -18.26
C PRO A 458 -6.34 30.79 -19.39
N ALA A 459 -7.22 29.85 -19.73
CA ALA A 459 -8.20 30.09 -20.76
C ALA A 459 -8.95 31.37 -20.34
N PRO A 460 -9.16 32.37 -21.23
CA PRO A 460 -10.13 33.43 -20.96
C PRO A 460 -11.40 32.73 -20.50
N PRO A 461 -12.17 33.24 -19.51
CA PRO A 461 -13.28 32.52 -18.89
C PRO A 461 -14.16 31.92 -19.98
N SER A 462 -13.86 30.66 -20.28
CA SER A 462 -14.35 30.02 -21.47
C SER A 462 -15.68 29.47 -21.01
N THR A 463 -16.74 29.83 -21.72
CA THR A 463 -17.99 29.09 -21.65
C THR A 463 -17.64 27.60 -21.65
N PRO A 464 -17.96 26.85 -20.57
CA PRO A 464 -17.43 25.51 -20.41
C PRO A 464 -17.86 24.65 -21.58
N SER A 465 -16.89 23.94 -22.16
CA SER A 465 -17.10 23.02 -23.28
C SER A 465 -18.25 22.05 -22.95
N PRO A 466 -19.18 21.81 -23.91
CA PRO A 466 -20.25 20.84 -23.73
C PRO A 466 -19.76 19.40 -23.49
N ASN A 467 -18.44 19.14 -23.60
CA ASN A 467 -17.83 17.82 -23.41
C ASN A 467 -17.27 17.53 -22.00
N GLY A 468 -17.36 18.49 -21.07
CA GLY A 468 -17.23 18.27 -19.63
C GLY A 468 -15.80 18.30 -19.05
N GLY A 469 -15.61 19.08 -17.98
CA GLY A 469 -14.34 19.19 -17.24
C GLY A 469 -14.14 18.04 -16.25
N ARG A 470 -12.92 17.87 -15.71
CA ARG A 470 -12.61 16.85 -14.69
C ARG A 470 -12.93 17.29 -13.26
N VAL A 471 -12.85 18.60 -13.02
CA VAL A 471 -12.96 19.23 -11.72
C VAL A 471 -13.72 20.55 -11.91
N MET A 472 -14.52 20.93 -10.91
CA MET A 472 -15.16 22.24 -10.83
C MET A 472 -14.58 23.00 -9.63
N SER A 473 -13.88 24.10 -9.88
CA SER A 473 -13.28 24.95 -8.86
C SER A 473 -14.29 25.96 -8.29
N ALA A 474 -14.01 26.48 -7.10
CA ALA A 474 -14.82 27.54 -6.50
C ALA A 474 -14.96 28.75 -7.43
N GLY A 475 -16.19 29.24 -7.59
CA GLY A 475 -16.58 30.30 -8.52
C GLY A 475 -17.06 29.80 -9.90
N GLN A 476 -16.88 28.52 -10.22
CA GLN A 476 -17.40 27.95 -11.47
C GLN A 476 -18.88 27.57 -11.38
N VAL A 477 -19.55 27.48 -12.53
CA VAL A 477 -20.97 27.11 -12.67
C VAL A 477 -21.12 26.03 -13.74
N LEU A 478 -21.88 24.98 -13.45
CA LEU A 478 -22.36 23.99 -14.44
C LEU A 478 -23.85 24.22 -14.70
N THR A 479 -24.24 24.38 -15.96
CA THR A 479 -25.63 24.53 -16.40
C THR A 479 -26.18 23.22 -16.96
N ALA A 480 -27.52 23.12 -17.08
CA ALA A 480 -28.18 22.00 -17.74
C ALA A 480 -27.53 21.62 -19.08
N GLY A 481 -27.16 20.35 -19.23
CA GLY A 481 -26.45 19.80 -20.40
C GLY A 481 -24.92 19.74 -20.27
N GLN A 482 -24.33 20.43 -19.29
CA GLN A 482 -22.91 20.33 -18.96
C GLN A 482 -22.64 19.18 -17.98
N ALA A 483 -21.43 18.64 -18.03
CA ALA A 483 -21.05 17.48 -17.24
C ALA A 483 -19.64 17.60 -16.64
N LEU A 484 -19.36 16.84 -15.58
CA LEU A 484 -18.00 16.46 -15.22
C LEU A 484 -17.74 15.00 -15.61
N ARG A 485 -16.48 14.64 -15.87
CA ARG A 485 -16.06 13.25 -16.10
C ARG A 485 -14.90 12.88 -15.18
N SER A 486 -14.88 11.63 -14.73
CA SER A 486 -13.72 11.08 -14.02
C SER A 486 -12.47 11.05 -14.89
N ALA A 487 -11.28 10.95 -14.29
CA ALA A 487 -10.00 10.99 -14.99
C ALA A 487 -9.87 9.85 -16.02
N ASN A 488 -10.36 8.66 -15.69
CA ASN A 488 -10.47 7.50 -16.57
C ASN A 488 -11.64 7.60 -17.60
N GLY A 489 -12.42 8.69 -17.55
CA GLY A 489 -13.53 8.96 -18.47
C GLY A 489 -14.78 8.09 -18.27
N ARG A 490 -14.77 7.16 -17.32
CA ARG A 490 -15.83 6.16 -17.11
C ARG A 490 -17.06 6.74 -16.44
N TYR A 491 -16.88 7.66 -15.50
CA TYR A 491 -17.96 8.21 -14.70
C TYR A 491 -18.30 9.62 -15.17
N ARG A 492 -19.57 9.99 -15.03
CA ARG A 492 -20.08 11.28 -15.49
C ARG A 492 -21.02 11.90 -14.47
N LEU A 493 -20.80 13.16 -14.11
CA LEU A 493 -21.76 13.99 -13.38
C LEU A 493 -22.52 14.84 -14.39
N ASP A 494 -23.85 14.83 -14.39
CA ASP A 494 -24.70 15.58 -15.30
C ASP A 494 -25.66 16.49 -14.53
N VAL A 495 -25.72 17.77 -14.90
CA VAL A 495 -26.90 18.60 -14.61
C VAL A 495 -27.90 18.34 -15.73
N GLN A 496 -28.99 17.65 -15.43
CA GLN A 496 -30.01 17.28 -16.40
C GLN A 496 -30.94 18.45 -16.75
N ALA A 497 -31.62 18.34 -17.90
CA ALA A 497 -32.57 19.36 -18.37
C ALA A 497 -33.80 19.50 -17.44
N ASP A 498 -34.15 18.45 -16.71
CA ASP A 498 -35.23 18.43 -15.71
C ASP A 498 -34.82 19.02 -14.35
N GLY A 499 -33.56 19.41 -14.20
CA GLY A 499 -33.02 20.04 -13.01
C GLY A 499 -32.54 19.08 -11.94
N ASP A 500 -32.29 17.82 -12.27
CA ASP A 500 -31.61 16.87 -11.39
C ASP A 500 -30.09 16.87 -11.64
N LEU A 501 -29.30 16.81 -10.57
CA LEU A 501 -27.85 16.59 -10.62
C LEU A 501 -27.55 15.11 -10.38
N VAL A 502 -26.89 14.46 -11.34
CA VAL A 502 -26.79 12.99 -11.37
C VAL A 502 -25.40 12.51 -11.72
N VAL A 503 -24.84 11.60 -10.90
CA VAL A 503 -23.63 10.84 -11.23
C VAL A 503 -24.03 9.54 -11.94
N ARG A 504 -23.31 9.15 -13.00
CA ARG A 504 -23.55 7.94 -13.80
C ARG A 504 -22.28 7.14 -14.04
N ALA A 505 -22.44 5.83 -14.19
CA ALA A 505 -21.43 4.89 -14.66
C ALA A 505 -21.44 4.76 -16.21
N PRO A 506 -20.43 4.08 -16.81
CA PRO A 506 -20.36 3.88 -18.27
C PRO A 506 -21.60 3.20 -18.87
N ASP A 507 -22.21 2.29 -18.11
CA ASP A 507 -23.42 1.55 -18.44
C ASP A 507 -24.71 2.39 -18.33
N ARG A 508 -24.57 3.71 -18.11
CA ARG A 508 -25.64 4.69 -17.84
C ARG A 508 -26.38 4.49 -16.53
N ARG A 509 -25.94 3.57 -15.67
CA ARG A 509 -26.53 3.39 -14.34
C ARG A 509 -26.34 4.66 -13.51
N VAL A 510 -27.43 5.15 -12.92
CA VAL A 510 -27.40 6.27 -12.00
C VAL A 510 -26.78 5.81 -10.69
N LEU A 511 -25.73 6.50 -10.30
CA LEU A 511 -24.87 6.20 -9.16
C LEU A 511 -25.23 7.02 -7.93
N TRP A 512 -25.64 8.26 -8.15
CA TRP A 512 -26.15 9.18 -7.15
C TRP A 512 -26.97 10.26 -7.85
N ALA A 513 -28.01 10.79 -7.21
CA ALA A 513 -28.84 11.86 -7.75
C ALA A 513 -29.37 12.76 -6.62
N THR A 514 -29.52 14.05 -6.89
CA THR A 514 -30.13 14.99 -5.95
C THR A 514 -31.64 14.79 -5.79
N GLY A 515 -32.30 14.17 -6.77
CA GLY A 515 -33.76 14.02 -6.82
C GLY A 515 -34.50 15.34 -7.01
N SER A 516 -33.80 16.40 -7.42
CA SER A 516 -34.36 17.74 -7.59
C SER A 516 -35.06 17.88 -8.93
N ARG A 517 -35.99 18.85 -9.01
CA ARG A 517 -36.67 19.20 -10.25
C ARG A 517 -36.75 20.71 -10.42
N GLY A 518 -36.46 21.18 -11.62
CA GLY A 518 -36.54 22.58 -12.00
C GLY A 518 -35.97 22.82 -13.40
N THR A 519 -36.50 23.78 -14.14
CA THR A 519 -35.97 24.12 -15.46
C THR A 519 -34.76 25.04 -15.34
N ALA A 520 -33.83 24.97 -16.30
CA ALA A 520 -32.63 25.81 -16.35
C ALA A 520 -31.74 25.74 -15.08
N ALA A 521 -31.58 24.55 -14.51
CA ALA A 521 -30.80 24.36 -13.30
C ALA A 521 -29.31 24.70 -13.49
N ARG A 522 -28.71 25.26 -12.43
CA ARG A 522 -27.28 25.61 -12.36
C ARG A 522 -26.68 25.10 -11.06
N LEU A 523 -25.61 24.32 -11.16
CA LEU A 523 -24.77 23.93 -10.05
C LEU A 523 -23.65 24.96 -9.89
N THR A 524 -23.47 25.50 -8.69
CA THR A 524 -22.44 26.51 -8.37
C THR A 524 -21.68 26.08 -7.13
N LEU A 525 -20.35 26.03 -7.20
CA LEU A 525 -19.50 25.95 -6.01
C LEU A 525 -19.13 27.37 -5.62
N ARG A 526 -19.70 27.87 -4.54
CA ARG A 526 -19.49 29.25 -4.08
C ARG A 526 -18.14 29.40 -3.42
N SER A 527 -17.66 30.63 -3.31
CA SER A 527 -16.37 30.97 -2.69
C SER A 527 -16.33 30.69 -1.17
N ASP A 528 -17.48 30.54 -0.53
CA ASP A 528 -17.61 30.11 0.87
C ASP A 528 -17.51 28.58 1.04
N GLY A 529 -17.36 27.84 -0.06
CA GLY A 529 -17.25 26.38 -0.08
C GLY A 529 -18.58 25.65 -0.23
N GLU A 530 -19.72 26.34 -0.34
CA GLU A 530 -21.03 25.71 -0.51
C GLU A 530 -21.29 25.30 -1.98
N LEU A 531 -21.63 24.03 -2.21
CA LEU A 531 -22.13 23.56 -3.51
C LEU A 531 -23.66 23.64 -3.57
N VAL A 532 -24.19 24.47 -4.46
CA VAL A 532 -25.62 24.75 -4.61
C VAL A 532 -26.12 24.43 -6.01
N LEU A 533 -27.17 23.62 -6.10
CA LEU A 533 -27.98 23.48 -7.32
C LEU A 533 -29.17 24.43 -7.21
N SER A 534 -29.41 25.25 -8.23
CA SER A 534 -30.45 26.30 -8.23
C SER A 534 -31.20 26.38 -9.55
N SER A 535 -32.44 26.86 -9.54
CA SER A 535 -33.22 27.25 -10.72
C SER A 535 -33.76 28.66 -10.47
N GLY A 536 -33.25 29.64 -11.21
CA GLY A 536 -33.47 31.07 -10.91
C GLY A 536 -32.93 31.44 -9.52
N SER A 537 -33.74 32.11 -8.70
CA SER A 537 -33.41 32.44 -7.29
C SER A 537 -33.67 31.29 -6.33
N ARG A 538 -34.31 30.20 -6.78
CA ARG A 538 -34.69 29.07 -5.93
C ARG A 538 -33.55 28.06 -5.84
N SER A 539 -33.11 27.77 -4.61
CA SER A 539 -32.23 26.64 -4.34
C SER A 539 -32.99 25.32 -4.48
N LEU A 540 -32.49 24.44 -5.32
CA LEU A 540 -33.03 23.09 -5.53
C LEU A 540 -32.37 22.06 -4.61
N TRP A 541 -31.05 22.18 -4.39
CA TRP A 541 -30.27 21.34 -3.49
C TRP A 541 -29.03 22.09 -2.99
N GLN A 542 -28.52 21.72 -1.81
CA GLN A 542 -27.30 22.28 -1.21
C GLN A 542 -26.52 21.18 -0.48
N SER A 543 -25.19 21.26 -0.52
CA SER A 543 -24.26 20.34 0.16
C SER A 543 -24.14 20.53 1.67
N ARG A 544 -24.51 21.71 2.19
CA ARG A 544 -24.35 22.16 3.60
C ARG A 544 -22.89 22.17 4.06
N THR A 545 -22.02 22.74 3.23
CA THR A 545 -20.57 22.82 3.44
C THR A 545 -20.02 24.25 3.53
N ALA A 546 -20.89 25.27 3.52
CA ALA A 546 -20.51 26.66 3.72
C ALA A 546 -19.59 26.86 4.93
N GLY A 547 -18.49 27.58 4.73
CA GLY A 547 -17.49 27.90 5.75
C GLY A 547 -16.53 26.75 6.09
N ARG A 548 -16.61 25.59 5.41
CA ARG A 548 -15.76 24.42 5.71
C ARG A 548 -14.49 24.32 4.85
N GLY A 549 -14.22 25.34 4.02
CA GLY A 549 -12.97 25.47 3.26
C GLY A 549 -12.89 24.60 2.00
N ALA A 550 -14.02 24.15 1.44
CA ALA A 550 -14.02 23.43 0.17
C ALA A 550 -13.65 24.38 -0.99
N VAL A 551 -12.69 23.96 -1.82
CA VAL A 551 -12.17 24.78 -2.94
C VAL A 551 -12.41 24.14 -4.32
N ARG A 552 -12.66 22.84 -4.38
CA ARG A 552 -13.03 22.14 -5.63
C ARG A 552 -13.98 20.98 -5.41
N LEU A 553 -14.76 20.69 -6.45
CA LEU A 553 -15.59 19.52 -6.64
C LEU A 553 -14.89 18.57 -7.65
N GLU A 554 -14.64 17.33 -7.26
CA GLU A 554 -13.96 16.30 -8.06
C GLU A 554 -14.85 15.06 -8.24
N LEU A 555 -14.91 14.51 -9.45
CA LEU A 555 -15.47 13.18 -9.70
C LEU A 555 -14.32 12.18 -9.87
N ARG A 556 -14.20 11.26 -8.92
CA ARG A 556 -13.14 10.23 -8.84
C ARG A 556 -13.37 9.08 -9.82
N ASP A 557 -12.31 8.31 -10.04
CA ASP A 557 -12.29 7.16 -10.97
C ASP A 557 -13.07 5.93 -10.48
N ASP A 558 -13.56 5.97 -9.24
CA ASP A 558 -14.50 5.03 -8.62
C ASP A 558 -15.98 5.51 -8.74
N GLY A 559 -16.18 6.73 -9.25
CA GLY A 559 -17.49 7.39 -9.36
C GLY A 559 -17.96 8.10 -8.10
N ASP A 560 -17.11 8.36 -7.11
CA ASP A 560 -17.40 9.25 -5.98
C ASP A 560 -17.25 10.72 -6.38
N LEU A 561 -18.22 11.55 -6.00
CA LEU A 561 -18.17 12.99 -6.18
C LEU A 561 -17.86 13.66 -4.84
N ARG A 562 -16.75 14.40 -4.76
CA ARG A 562 -16.20 14.98 -3.53
C ARG A 562 -16.02 16.49 -3.60
N LEU A 563 -16.31 17.16 -2.49
CA LEU A 563 -15.81 18.50 -2.19
C LEU A 563 -14.57 18.38 -1.32
N VAL A 564 -13.48 19.05 -1.71
CA VAL A 564 -12.17 18.94 -1.04
C VAL A 564 -11.55 20.30 -0.77
N ARG A 565 -10.68 20.36 0.25
CA ARG A 565 -9.88 21.54 0.62
C ARG A 565 -8.59 21.62 -0.19
N THR A 566 -7.84 22.71 -0.02
CA THR A 566 -6.55 22.94 -0.70
C THR A 566 -5.47 21.93 -0.27
N ASP A 567 -5.57 21.40 0.95
CA ASP A 567 -4.68 20.35 1.49
C ASP A 567 -5.08 18.91 1.06
N GLY A 568 -6.15 18.77 0.26
CA GLY A 568 -6.64 17.47 -0.21
C GLY A 568 -7.69 16.80 0.69
N SER A 569 -7.94 17.33 1.90
CA SER A 569 -8.92 16.74 2.81
C SER A 569 -10.36 16.87 2.28
N VAL A 570 -11.18 15.84 2.53
CA VAL A 570 -12.58 15.76 2.05
C VAL A 570 -13.52 16.49 3.00
N VAL A 571 -14.36 17.36 2.46
CA VAL A 571 -15.37 18.15 3.17
C VAL A 571 -16.76 17.52 3.06
N TRP A 572 -17.04 16.90 1.90
CA TRP A 572 -18.29 16.23 1.59
C TRP A 572 -18.07 15.24 0.45
N SER A 573 -18.80 14.13 0.46
CA SER A 573 -18.75 13.08 -0.56
C SER A 573 -20.18 12.60 -0.84
N THR A 574 -20.42 12.04 -2.02
CA THR A 574 -21.67 11.33 -2.33
C THR A 574 -21.86 10.02 -1.55
N GLY A 575 -20.94 9.71 -0.62
CA GLY A 575 -21.00 8.50 0.21
C GLY A 575 -20.58 7.26 -0.57
N ARG A 576 -19.73 7.46 -1.58
CA ARG A 576 -18.99 6.42 -2.30
C ARG A 576 -17.60 6.18 -1.70
N ASP A 577 -17.26 6.86 -0.59
CA ASP A 577 -16.42 6.23 0.44
C ASP A 577 -17.06 4.88 0.78
N THR A 578 -16.49 3.84 0.22
CA THR A 578 -16.74 2.49 0.66
C THR A 578 -16.07 2.36 2.02
N PRO A 579 -16.77 1.95 3.09
CA PRO A 579 -16.07 1.34 4.19
C PRO A 579 -15.24 0.20 3.61
N ASP A 580 -13.96 0.13 3.95
CA ASP A 580 -13.15 -1.08 3.79
C ASP A 580 -13.78 -2.28 4.55
N ARG A 581 -14.64 -1.98 5.54
CA ARG A 581 -15.36 -2.97 6.36
C ARG A 581 -16.75 -2.50 6.83
N LEU A 582 -17.75 -3.39 6.86
CA LEU A 582 -19.08 -3.13 7.45
C LEU A 582 -19.12 -3.60 8.91
N ARG A 583 -19.45 -2.70 9.86
CA ARG A 583 -19.56 -3.02 11.31
C ARG A 583 -21.00 -3.37 11.73
N PRO A 584 -21.22 -4.02 12.88
CA PRO A 584 -22.56 -4.34 13.38
C PRO A 584 -23.46 -3.11 13.48
N GLY A 585 -24.70 -3.23 12.99
CA GLY A 585 -25.68 -2.16 12.87
C GLY A 585 -25.54 -1.28 11.63
N MET A 586 -24.46 -1.43 10.85
CA MET A 586 -24.27 -0.68 9.60
C MET A 586 -24.94 -1.36 8.41
N SER A 587 -25.23 -0.56 7.38
CA SER A 587 -25.89 -1.02 6.17
C SER A 587 -25.28 -0.44 4.90
N LEU A 588 -25.28 -1.23 3.83
CA LEU A 588 -25.12 -0.78 2.46
C LEU A 588 -26.49 -0.55 1.81
N THR A 589 -26.58 0.47 0.98
CA THR A 589 -27.72 0.81 0.14
C THR A 589 -27.31 0.84 -1.33
N GLY A 590 -28.29 0.83 -2.24
CA GLY A 590 -28.06 0.61 -3.67
C GLY A 590 -26.99 1.51 -4.25
N GLY A 591 -25.93 0.90 -4.81
CA GLY A 591 -24.78 1.58 -5.40
C GLY A 591 -23.57 1.72 -4.47
N GLN A 592 -23.63 1.26 -3.22
CA GLN A 592 -22.52 1.20 -2.28
C GLN A 592 -21.79 -0.16 -2.35
N ALA A 593 -20.53 -0.20 -1.92
CA ALA A 593 -19.73 -1.41 -1.89
C ALA A 593 -18.76 -1.42 -0.71
N LEU A 594 -18.19 -2.60 -0.42
CA LEU A 594 -16.91 -2.74 0.26
C LEU A 594 -15.84 -3.04 -0.80
N VAL A 595 -14.62 -2.55 -0.62
CA VAL A 595 -13.51 -2.74 -1.57
C VAL A 595 -12.35 -3.39 -0.82
N SER A 596 -11.61 -4.27 -1.48
CA SER A 596 -10.41 -4.89 -0.92
C SER A 596 -9.28 -3.86 -0.81
N GLY A 597 -8.33 -4.07 0.12
CA GLY A 597 -7.20 -3.15 0.34
C GLY A 597 -6.38 -2.87 -0.92
N ASP A 598 -6.20 -3.89 -1.77
CA ASP A 598 -5.53 -3.81 -3.07
C ASP A 598 -6.39 -3.19 -4.20
N GLY A 599 -7.65 -2.84 -3.92
CA GLY A 599 -8.61 -2.27 -4.87
C GLY A 599 -9.11 -3.23 -5.97
N ARG A 600 -8.66 -4.49 -6.00
CA ARG A 600 -8.94 -5.44 -7.08
C ARG A 600 -10.31 -6.10 -6.99
N TYR A 601 -10.87 -6.19 -5.79
CA TYR A 601 -12.16 -6.84 -5.52
C TYR A 601 -13.13 -5.88 -4.85
N ARG A 602 -14.42 -6.13 -5.05
CA ARG A 602 -15.47 -5.36 -4.37
C ARG A 602 -16.73 -6.16 -4.12
N ALA A 603 -17.32 -6.02 -2.94
CA ALA A 603 -18.66 -6.51 -2.61
C ALA A 603 -19.66 -5.36 -2.74
N ALA A 604 -20.39 -5.29 -3.84
CA ALA A 604 -21.31 -4.20 -4.14
C ALA A 604 -22.76 -4.59 -3.87
N PHE A 605 -23.47 -3.79 -3.07
CA PHE A 605 -24.91 -3.84 -3.02
C PHE A 605 -25.47 -2.98 -4.17
N GLN A 606 -25.86 -3.65 -5.23
CA GLN A 606 -26.26 -3.01 -6.49
C GLN A 606 -27.57 -2.24 -6.36
N ALA A 607 -27.82 -1.32 -7.30
CA ALA A 607 -29.05 -0.51 -7.33
C ALA A 607 -30.33 -1.34 -7.54
N ASP A 608 -30.20 -2.55 -8.10
CA ASP A 608 -31.28 -3.52 -8.25
C ASP A 608 -31.54 -4.35 -6.98
N GLY A 609 -30.83 -4.07 -5.88
CA GLY A 609 -30.98 -4.72 -4.58
C GLY A 609 -30.26 -6.06 -4.45
N ASN A 610 -29.41 -6.43 -5.42
CA ASN A 610 -28.58 -7.62 -5.34
C ASN A 610 -27.24 -7.33 -4.66
N LEU A 611 -26.76 -8.20 -3.76
CA LEU A 611 -25.40 -8.13 -3.24
C LEU A 611 -24.49 -8.98 -4.12
N VAL A 612 -23.47 -8.37 -4.73
CA VAL A 612 -22.61 -9.03 -5.71
C VAL A 612 -21.14 -8.75 -5.43
N VAL A 613 -20.34 -9.81 -5.38
CA VAL A 613 -18.87 -9.71 -5.32
C VAL A 613 -18.30 -9.73 -6.73
N TYR A 614 -17.42 -8.77 -7.01
CA TYR A 614 -16.72 -8.61 -8.26
C TYR A 614 -15.22 -8.77 -8.07
N GLY A 615 -14.55 -9.30 -9.08
CA GLY A 615 -13.08 -9.30 -9.17
C GLY A 615 -12.56 -8.43 -10.30
N PRO A 616 -11.25 -8.55 -10.61
CA PRO A 616 -10.60 -7.83 -11.69
C PRO A 616 -11.36 -7.93 -13.01
N GLY A 617 -11.41 -6.81 -13.75
CA GLY A 617 -12.14 -6.73 -15.02
C GLY A 617 -13.67 -6.75 -14.89
N GLY A 618 -14.22 -6.73 -13.67
CA GLY A 618 -15.68 -6.74 -13.43
C GLY A 618 -16.31 -8.13 -13.48
N ARG A 619 -15.50 -9.20 -13.39
CA ARG A 619 -15.99 -10.58 -13.29
C ARG A 619 -16.85 -10.74 -12.04
N VAL A 620 -18.07 -11.25 -12.18
CA VAL A 620 -18.93 -11.62 -11.06
C VAL A 620 -18.40 -12.90 -10.42
N ILE A 621 -18.15 -12.86 -9.13
CA ILE A 621 -17.56 -13.95 -8.34
C ILE A 621 -18.65 -14.66 -7.52
N TRP A 622 -19.54 -13.88 -6.92
CA TRP A 622 -20.63 -14.36 -6.09
C TRP A 622 -21.79 -13.37 -6.14
N ALA A 623 -23.03 -13.85 -5.98
CA ALA A 623 -24.20 -13.00 -5.83
C ALA A 623 -25.22 -13.61 -4.86
N SER A 624 -25.90 -12.78 -4.08
CA SER A 624 -26.96 -13.21 -3.15
C SER A 624 -28.25 -13.64 -3.86
N GLY A 625 -28.44 -13.24 -5.12
CA GLY A 625 -29.66 -13.50 -5.89
C GLY A 625 -30.87 -12.71 -5.39
N SER A 626 -30.63 -11.61 -4.65
CA SER A 626 -31.64 -10.95 -3.84
C SER A 626 -32.21 -9.69 -4.49
N SER A 627 -32.38 -9.63 -5.82
CA SER A 627 -32.75 -8.43 -6.60
C SER A 627 -34.08 -7.76 -6.18
N VAL A 628 -34.07 -7.04 -5.06
CA VAL A 628 -35.24 -6.45 -4.39
C VAL A 628 -35.51 -4.99 -4.73
N GLY A 629 -34.69 -4.38 -5.59
CA GLY A 629 -34.73 -2.95 -5.92
C GLY A 629 -34.12 -2.09 -4.80
N ASN A 630 -34.83 -1.01 -4.40
CA ASN A 630 -34.43 -0.07 -3.34
C ASN A 630 -34.44 -0.68 -1.92
N GLY A 631 -33.79 -1.83 -1.75
CA GLY A 631 -33.60 -2.51 -0.48
C GLY A 631 -32.38 -2.01 0.26
N ARG A 632 -31.98 -2.77 1.28
CA ARG A 632 -30.82 -2.48 2.13
C ARG A 632 -30.14 -3.79 2.50
N PHE A 633 -28.81 -3.81 2.48
CA PHE A 633 -28.00 -4.88 3.03
C PHE A 633 -27.45 -4.45 4.38
N THR A 634 -27.63 -5.22 5.44
CA THR A 634 -27.26 -4.84 6.81
C THR A 634 -26.49 -5.96 7.47
N LEU A 635 -25.37 -5.62 8.11
CA LEU A 635 -24.83 -6.49 9.17
C LEU A 635 -25.57 -6.12 10.46
N GLN A 636 -26.50 -6.96 10.87
CA GLN A 636 -27.31 -6.74 12.06
C GLN A 636 -26.47 -6.95 13.33
N THR A 637 -26.90 -6.37 14.45
CA THR A 637 -26.20 -6.45 15.74
C THR A 637 -26.21 -7.86 16.34
N ASP A 638 -27.13 -8.72 15.89
CA ASP A 638 -27.19 -10.14 16.24
C ASP A 638 -26.27 -11.01 15.36
N GLY A 639 -25.51 -10.39 14.46
CA GLY A 639 -24.55 -11.05 13.59
C GLY A 639 -25.12 -11.68 12.32
N ASN A 640 -26.39 -11.43 12.00
CA ASN A 640 -26.93 -11.83 10.71
C ASN A 640 -26.62 -10.80 9.61
N LEU A 641 -26.21 -11.25 8.42
CA LEU A 641 -26.18 -10.41 7.23
C LEU A 641 -27.53 -10.52 6.56
N VAL A 642 -28.23 -9.40 6.36
CA VAL A 642 -29.60 -9.41 5.84
C VAL A 642 -29.75 -8.44 4.68
N VAL A 643 -30.29 -8.93 3.57
CA VAL A 643 -30.88 -8.08 2.53
C VAL A 643 -32.38 -7.97 2.80
N SER A 644 -32.86 -6.73 2.97
CA SER A 644 -34.27 -6.43 3.20
C SER A 644 -34.84 -5.47 2.17
N ARG A 645 -36.15 -5.53 1.98
CA ARG A 645 -36.94 -4.55 1.21
C ARG A 645 -37.04 -3.23 1.98
N ARG A 646 -37.50 -2.17 1.30
CA ARG A 646 -37.71 -0.84 1.89
C ARG A 646 -38.64 -0.84 3.12
N ASP A 647 -39.59 -1.76 3.18
CA ASP A 647 -40.53 -1.94 4.30
C ASP A 647 -39.94 -2.80 5.45
N GLY A 648 -38.66 -3.17 5.36
CA GLY A 648 -37.93 -3.93 6.38
C GLY A 648 -38.07 -5.44 6.26
N ARG A 649 -38.85 -5.97 5.31
CA ARG A 649 -39.02 -7.43 5.14
C ARG A 649 -37.73 -8.07 4.60
N PRO A 650 -37.15 -9.09 5.27
CA PRO A 650 -35.95 -9.78 4.81
C PRO A 650 -36.25 -10.62 3.56
N VAL A 651 -35.29 -10.70 2.64
CA VAL A 651 -35.39 -11.46 1.38
C VAL A 651 -34.19 -12.39 1.17
N TRP A 652 -33.05 -12.06 1.75
CA TRP A 652 -31.91 -12.96 1.86
C TRP A 652 -31.25 -12.74 3.21
N ASP A 653 -30.72 -13.81 3.79
CA ASP A 653 -29.90 -13.74 5.00
C ASP A 653 -28.79 -14.80 5.01
N SER A 654 -27.70 -14.52 5.71
CA SER A 654 -26.54 -15.42 5.84
C SER A 654 -26.75 -16.58 6.80
N ARG A 655 -27.88 -16.61 7.52
CA ARG A 655 -28.18 -17.55 8.60
C ARG A 655 -27.15 -17.56 9.74
N THR A 656 -26.61 -16.39 10.05
CA THR A 656 -25.60 -16.22 11.11
C THR A 656 -26.14 -15.48 12.34
N TRP A 657 -27.45 -15.46 12.56
CA TRP A 657 -28.02 -14.88 13.77
C TRP A 657 -27.47 -15.56 15.04
N GLY A 658 -27.22 -14.78 16.09
CA GLY A 658 -26.69 -15.25 17.37
C GLY A 658 -25.17 -15.45 17.42
N VAL A 659 -24.45 -15.10 16.35
CA VAL A 659 -22.99 -14.93 16.43
C VAL A 659 -22.67 -13.56 17.02
N ALA A 660 -21.52 -13.37 17.66
CA ALA A 660 -21.08 -12.05 18.13
C ALA A 660 -20.26 -11.37 17.01
N PRO A 661 -20.87 -10.59 16.09
CA PRO A 661 -20.19 -10.10 14.90
C PRO A 661 -19.17 -9.01 15.23
N ALA A 662 -18.03 -9.02 14.56
CA ALA A 662 -17.04 -7.94 14.62
C ALA A 662 -17.09 -7.05 13.37
N LYS A 663 -16.93 -7.65 12.19
CA LYS A 663 -16.80 -6.93 10.92
C LYS A 663 -17.08 -7.84 9.73
N LEU A 664 -17.64 -7.28 8.65
CA LEU A 664 -17.67 -7.89 7.32
C LEU A 664 -16.64 -7.19 6.43
N VAL A 665 -15.72 -7.94 5.82
CA VAL A 665 -14.58 -7.40 5.07
C VAL A 665 -14.48 -8.04 3.69
N MET A 666 -14.17 -7.23 2.68
CA MET A 666 -13.79 -7.71 1.35
C MET A 666 -12.26 -7.90 1.32
N ARG A 667 -11.77 -9.14 1.22
CA ARG A 667 -10.34 -9.45 1.24
C ARG A 667 -9.69 -9.36 -0.16
N ASN A 668 -8.37 -9.20 -0.19
CA ASN A 668 -7.54 -9.15 -1.40
C ASN A 668 -7.51 -10.49 -2.19
N ASP A 669 -8.00 -11.59 -1.59
CA ASP A 669 -8.19 -12.89 -2.25
C ASP A 669 -9.55 -13.02 -2.98
N GLY A 670 -10.41 -12.01 -2.86
CA GLY A 670 -11.73 -11.99 -3.47
C GLY A 670 -12.81 -12.73 -2.69
N ASP A 671 -12.58 -13.05 -1.41
CA ASP A 671 -13.59 -13.55 -0.49
C ASP A 671 -14.18 -12.42 0.40
N LEU A 672 -15.51 -12.39 0.52
CA LEU A 672 -16.21 -11.49 1.44
C LEU A 672 -16.55 -12.26 2.71
N VAL A 673 -15.96 -11.85 3.84
CA VAL A 673 -15.94 -12.63 5.08
C VAL A 673 -16.56 -11.87 6.24
N LEU A 674 -17.50 -12.50 6.94
CA LEU A 674 -18.00 -12.05 8.24
C LEU A 674 -17.16 -12.66 9.36
N TYR A 675 -16.47 -11.80 10.10
CA TYR A 675 -15.71 -12.16 11.29
C TYR A 675 -16.53 -11.97 12.55
N ARG A 676 -16.32 -12.88 13.51
CA ARG A 676 -16.79 -12.78 14.89
C ARG A 676 -15.81 -11.97 15.74
N THR A 677 -16.26 -11.54 16.90
CA THR A 677 -15.43 -10.89 17.94
C THR A 677 -14.32 -11.80 18.46
N ASP A 678 -14.48 -13.12 18.35
CA ASP A 678 -13.44 -14.13 18.64
C ASP A 678 -12.53 -14.43 17.44
N GLY A 679 -12.58 -13.63 16.38
CA GLY A 679 -11.73 -13.78 15.19
C GLY A 679 -12.12 -14.91 14.23
N ARG A 680 -13.03 -15.82 14.62
CA ARG A 680 -13.47 -16.91 13.74
C ARG A 680 -14.39 -16.41 12.63
N ARG A 681 -14.32 -17.07 11.47
CA ARG A 681 -15.24 -16.80 10.35
C ARG A 681 -16.64 -17.31 10.72
N ALA A 682 -17.60 -16.40 10.80
CA ALA A 682 -19.02 -16.77 10.93
C ALA A 682 -19.64 -17.10 9.58
N TRP A 683 -19.20 -16.43 8.52
CA TRP A 683 -19.71 -16.60 7.16
C TRP A 683 -18.71 -16.13 6.12
N SER A 684 -18.79 -16.67 4.91
CA SER A 684 -17.99 -16.25 3.76
C SER A 684 -18.79 -16.47 2.47
N THR A 685 -18.45 -15.73 1.40
CA THR A 685 -19.00 -15.97 0.06
C THR A 685 -18.59 -17.29 -0.57
N GLY A 686 -17.74 -18.08 0.11
CA GLY A 686 -17.42 -19.45 -0.23
C GLY A 686 -16.39 -19.57 -1.35
N ARG A 687 -15.58 -18.53 -1.58
CA ARG A 687 -14.35 -18.69 -2.34
C ARG A 687 -13.28 -19.25 -1.41
N ASP A 688 -13.33 -20.56 -1.21
CA ASP A 688 -12.07 -21.25 -1.07
C ASP A 688 -11.29 -21.00 -2.36
N THR A 689 -10.09 -20.47 -2.17
CA THR A 689 -9.04 -20.12 -3.12
C THR A 689 -9.19 -20.74 -4.53
N PRO A 690 -8.87 -20.02 -5.63
CA PRO A 690 -9.09 -20.51 -7.00
C PRO A 690 -8.43 -21.86 -7.30
N ASP A 691 -7.53 -22.36 -6.47
CA ASP A 691 -6.92 -23.70 -6.53
C ASP A 691 -7.78 -24.83 -5.95
N ARG A 692 -8.92 -24.58 -5.29
CA ARG A 692 -9.67 -25.62 -4.54
C ARG A 692 -11.13 -25.76 -4.95
N LEU A 693 -11.64 -27.00 -4.91
CA LEU A 693 -13.04 -27.36 -5.07
C LEU A 693 -13.47 -28.25 -3.89
N ARG A 694 -14.36 -27.75 -3.03
CA ARG A 694 -14.91 -28.47 -1.85
C ARG A 694 -16.28 -29.05 -2.13
N ALA A 695 -16.68 -30.09 -1.40
CA ALA A 695 -18.07 -30.56 -1.49
C ALA A 695 -19.06 -29.56 -0.87
N PRO A 696 -20.25 -29.31 -1.48
CA PRO A 696 -20.84 -29.93 -2.67
C PRO A 696 -20.64 -29.09 -3.97
N GLN A 697 -19.53 -28.37 -4.10
CA GLN A 697 -19.30 -27.45 -5.22
C GLN A 697 -19.07 -28.19 -6.55
N PHE A 698 -19.43 -27.53 -7.65
CA PHE A 698 -19.18 -28.02 -8.99
C PHE A 698 -18.71 -26.90 -9.93
N LEU A 699 -17.98 -27.27 -10.98
CA LEU A 699 -17.58 -26.42 -12.09
C LEU A 699 -18.41 -26.77 -13.33
N SER A 700 -18.91 -25.78 -14.06
CA SER A 700 -19.49 -25.92 -15.40
C SER A 700 -18.42 -25.95 -16.51
N ALA A 701 -18.80 -26.25 -17.75
CA ALA A 701 -17.90 -26.53 -18.89
C ALA A 701 -16.86 -25.43 -19.27
N ASP A 702 -16.93 -24.23 -18.70
CA ASP A 702 -15.98 -23.14 -18.92
C ASP A 702 -15.30 -22.65 -17.62
N GLN A 703 -15.51 -23.36 -16.52
CA GLN A 703 -14.96 -23.03 -15.21
C GLN A 703 -13.78 -23.95 -14.87
N ALA A 704 -12.75 -23.38 -14.26
CA ALA A 704 -11.55 -24.09 -13.86
C ALA A 704 -11.15 -23.73 -12.43
N ILE A 705 -10.49 -24.68 -11.75
CA ILE A 705 -9.61 -24.33 -10.63
C ILE A 705 -8.22 -24.03 -11.17
N VAL A 706 -7.51 -23.07 -10.58
CA VAL A 706 -6.23 -22.50 -11.03
C VAL A 706 -5.21 -22.59 -9.90
N SER A 707 -3.99 -23.04 -10.16
CA SER A 707 -2.94 -23.15 -9.13
C SER A 707 -2.60 -21.78 -8.52
N PRO A 708 -2.09 -21.72 -7.28
CA PRO A 708 -1.73 -20.46 -6.62
C PRO A 708 -0.80 -19.55 -7.43
N ASN A 709 0.17 -20.12 -8.16
CA ASN A 709 1.07 -19.40 -9.05
C ASN A 709 0.46 -18.98 -10.41
N GLY A 710 -0.81 -19.27 -10.65
CA GLY A 710 -1.53 -18.94 -11.89
C GLY A 710 -1.12 -19.76 -13.13
N ARG A 711 -0.11 -20.64 -13.04
CA ARG A 711 0.47 -21.35 -14.19
C ARG A 711 -0.38 -22.52 -14.66
N TYR A 712 -1.12 -23.17 -13.76
CA TYR A 712 -1.90 -24.36 -14.08
C TYR A 712 -3.41 -24.12 -13.92
N ARG A 713 -4.23 -24.75 -14.77
CA ARG A 713 -5.69 -24.77 -14.61
C ARG A 713 -6.26 -26.17 -14.86
N ALA A 714 -7.21 -26.61 -14.04
CA ALA A 714 -7.94 -27.87 -14.22
C ALA A 714 -9.39 -27.59 -14.60
N THR A 715 -9.84 -28.12 -15.73
CA THR A 715 -11.17 -27.88 -16.31
C THR A 715 -11.75 -29.14 -16.96
N THR A 716 -13.06 -29.32 -16.90
CA THR A 716 -13.76 -30.29 -17.76
C THR A 716 -14.04 -29.61 -19.11
N GLN A 717 -13.56 -30.20 -20.20
CA GLN A 717 -13.82 -29.75 -21.56
C GLN A 717 -15.23 -30.16 -22.02
N SER A 718 -15.73 -29.53 -23.09
CA SER A 718 -17.05 -29.81 -23.67
C SER A 718 -17.23 -31.23 -24.21
N ASP A 719 -16.13 -31.92 -24.54
CA ASP A 719 -16.12 -33.34 -24.91
C ASP A 719 -16.18 -34.30 -23.69
N GLY A 720 -16.11 -33.75 -22.47
CA GLY A 720 -16.15 -34.46 -21.19
C GLY A 720 -14.80 -34.85 -20.60
N ASN A 721 -13.70 -34.52 -21.29
CA ASN A 721 -12.36 -34.77 -20.81
C ASN A 721 -11.98 -33.78 -19.69
N LEU A 722 -11.53 -34.29 -18.54
CA LEU A 722 -11.01 -33.46 -17.46
C LEU A 722 -9.51 -33.26 -17.70
N VAL A 723 -9.07 -32.01 -17.88
CA VAL A 723 -7.69 -31.69 -18.27
C VAL A 723 -7.08 -30.67 -17.33
N VAL A 724 -5.83 -30.92 -16.93
CA VAL A 724 -4.95 -29.94 -16.32
C VAL A 724 -4.05 -29.34 -17.40
N TYR A 725 -4.05 -28.02 -17.54
CA TYR A 725 -3.25 -27.26 -18.49
C TYR A 725 -2.14 -26.49 -17.80
N ALA A 726 -1.02 -26.29 -18.50
CA ALA A 726 -0.04 -25.23 -18.29
C ALA A 726 -0.09 -24.30 -19.51
N GLY A 727 -0.69 -23.11 -19.37
CA GLY A 727 -1.01 -22.26 -20.52
C GLY A 727 -1.98 -22.94 -21.51
N SER A 728 -1.55 -23.24 -22.73
CA SER A 728 -2.31 -24.02 -23.73
C SER A 728 -1.93 -25.51 -23.77
N ARG A 729 -0.87 -25.92 -23.07
CA ARG A 729 -0.36 -27.29 -23.08
C ARG A 729 -1.10 -28.15 -22.06
N ALA A 730 -1.66 -29.28 -22.49
CA ALA A 730 -2.22 -30.27 -21.57
C ALA A 730 -1.08 -31.00 -20.83
N VAL A 731 -1.15 -31.01 -19.51
CA VAL A 731 -0.18 -31.64 -18.59
C VAL A 731 -0.69 -33.00 -18.12
N TRP A 732 -1.99 -33.09 -17.89
CA TRP A 732 -2.68 -34.34 -17.58
C TRP A 732 -4.11 -34.31 -18.12
N ALA A 733 -4.64 -35.47 -18.53
CA ALA A 733 -6.02 -35.62 -18.96
C ALA A 733 -6.63 -36.94 -18.46
N SER A 734 -7.94 -36.94 -18.20
CA SER A 734 -8.67 -38.14 -17.79
C SER A 734 -8.90 -39.14 -18.93
N HIS A 735 -8.81 -38.68 -20.19
CA HIS A 735 -9.03 -39.46 -21.42
C HIS A 735 -10.39 -40.17 -21.45
N ARG A 736 -11.41 -39.56 -20.83
CA ARG A 736 -12.80 -40.03 -20.88
C ARG A 736 -13.65 -38.99 -21.60
N TYR A 737 -14.55 -39.47 -22.47
CA TYR A 737 -15.32 -38.64 -23.37
C TYR A 737 -16.81 -38.98 -23.26
N GLY A 738 -17.68 -38.00 -23.47
CA GLY A 738 -19.12 -38.20 -23.40
C GLY A 738 -19.96 -36.94 -23.20
N SER A 739 -19.56 -35.82 -23.82
CA SER A 739 -20.23 -34.51 -23.74
C SER A 739 -20.40 -34.03 -22.29
N GLY A 740 -19.28 -33.71 -21.64
CA GLY A 740 -19.29 -33.30 -20.23
C GLY A 740 -19.70 -31.85 -20.05
N VAL A 741 -20.47 -31.61 -18.99
CA VAL A 741 -20.99 -30.28 -18.65
C VAL A 741 -20.64 -29.85 -17.24
N ARG A 742 -20.17 -30.78 -16.38
CA ARG A 742 -19.98 -30.49 -14.97
C ARG A 742 -18.92 -31.37 -14.30
N LEU A 743 -18.00 -30.76 -13.56
CA LEU A 743 -17.11 -31.43 -12.60
C LEU A 743 -17.63 -31.17 -11.19
N HIS A 744 -17.91 -32.20 -10.40
CA HIS A 744 -18.58 -32.07 -9.11
C HIS A 744 -17.76 -32.72 -8.00
N MET A 745 -17.41 -31.94 -6.98
CA MET A 745 -16.88 -32.48 -5.73
C MET A 745 -18.07 -32.86 -4.84
N GLN A 746 -18.27 -34.15 -4.64
CA GLN A 746 -19.45 -34.68 -3.96
C GLN A 746 -19.24 -34.78 -2.44
N PRO A 747 -20.31 -34.67 -1.62
CA PRO A 747 -20.23 -34.81 -0.16
C PRO A 747 -19.59 -36.10 0.35
N ASP A 748 -19.65 -37.17 -0.43
CA ASP A 748 -19.03 -38.47 -0.13
C ASP A 748 -17.50 -38.48 -0.35
N GLY A 749 -16.93 -37.39 -0.86
CA GLY A 749 -15.51 -37.25 -1.14
C GLY A 749 -15.09 -37.61 -2.56
N ASN A 750 -16.04 -37.88 -3.45
CA ASN A 750 -15.76 -38.24 -4.84
C ASN A 750 -15.72 -37.00 -5.75
N LEU A 751 -14.69 -36.87 -6.59
CA LEU A 751 -14.67 -35.87 -7.66
C LEU A 751 -15.12 -36.55 -8.96
N VAL A 752 -16.21 -36.07 -9.54
CA VAL A 752 -16.87 -36.73 -10.68
C VAL A 752 -17.17 -35.75 -11.81
N SER A 753 -16.75 -36.11 -13.02
CA SER A 753 -17.15 -35.42 -14.26
C SER A 753 -18.43 -36.06 -14.80
N TYR A 754 -19.43 -35.24 -15.14
CA TYR A 754 -20.76 -35.65 -15.57
C TYR A 754 -21.10 -35.15 -16.98
N ALA A 755 -21.81 -35.98 -17.73
CA ALA A 755 -22.48 -35.65 -18.98
C ALA A 755 -23.77 -34.84 -18.73
N ALA A 756 -24.28 -34.19 -19.78
CA ALA A 756 -25.53 -33.42 -19.73
C ALA A 756 -26.76 -34.23 -19.28
N ASP A 757 -26.77 -35.53 -19.58
CA ASP A 757 -27.83 -36.48 -19.20
C ASP A 757 -27.69 -37.01 -17.75
N GLY A 758 -26.69 -36.52 -16.99
CA GLY A 758 -26.44 -36.94 -15.61
C GLY A 758 -25.59 -38.21 -15.47
N ARG A 759 -25.15 -38.82 -16.57
CA ARG A 759 -24.24 -39.98 -16.54
C ARG A 759 -22.83 -39.56 -16.11
N ALA A 760 -22.22 -40.32 -15.20
CA ALA A 760 -20.82 -40.12 -14.82
C ALA A 760 -19.88 -40.52 -15.98
N ILE A 761 -19.00 -39.60 -16.38
CA ILE A 761 -18.00 -39.78 -17.44
C ILE A 761 -16.68 -40.26 -16.84
N TRP A 762 -16.27 -39.66 -15.72
CA TRP A 762 -15.04 -39.97 -15.00
C TRP A 762 -15.20 -39.71 -13.51
N SER A 763 -14.46 -40.43 -12.67
CA SER A 763 -14.48 -40.27 -11.22
C SER A 763 -13.13 -40.63 -10.61
N THR A 764 -12.75 -39.96 -9.52
CA THR A 764 -11.55 -40.29 -8.71
C THR A 764 -11.68 -41.60 -7.93
N GLY A 765 -12.90 -42.08 -7.70
CA GLY A 765 -13.17 -43.29 -6.93
C GLY A 765 -13.04 -43.11 -5.41
N THR A 766 -13.11 -41.88 -4.91
CA THR A 766 -12.79 -41.52 -3.52
C THR A 766 -14.02 -41.37 -2.62
N TRP A 767 -15.18 -41.93 -3.00
CA TRP A 767 -16.50 -41.80 -2.34
C TRP A 767 -16.60 -42.31 -0.88
N ARG A 768 -15.49 -42.78 -0.29
CA ARG A 768 -15.40 -43.14 1.14
C ARG A 768 -14.59 -42.12 1.95
N SER A 769 -14.36 -40.94 1.39
CA SER A 769 -13.53 -39.88 1.98
C SER A 769 -14.35 -38.60 2.21
N PRO A 770 -15.43 -38.65 3.02
CA PRO A 770 -16.31 -37.50 3.20
C PRO A 770 -15.52 -36.29 3.69
N GLY A 771 -15.84 -35.11 3.14
CA GLY A 771 -15.11 -33.87 3.42
C GLY A 771 -13.79 -33.72 2.66
N ALA A 772 -13.47 -34.62 1.72
CA ALA A 772 -12.33 -34.42 0.82
C ALA A 772 -12.46 -33.12 0.00
N VAL A 773 -11.32 -32.54 -0.35
CA VAL A 773 -11.21 -31.30 -1.13
C VAL A 773 -10.28 -31.53 -2.31
N ALA A 774 -10.71 -31.18 -3.52
CA ALA A 774 -9.81 -31.17 -4.68
C ALA A 774 -8.98 -29.88 -4.67
N VAL A 775 -7.68 -29.98 -4.93
CA VAL A 775 -6.68 -28.90 -4.87
C VAL A 775 -5.76 -29.00 -6.08
N LEU A 776 -5.59 -27.92 -6.84
CA LEU A 776 -4.62 -27.83 -7.93
C LEU A 776 -3.32 -27.19 -7.43
N ARG A 777 -2.26 -27.99 -7.35
CA ARG A 777 -0.97 -27.58 -6.79
C ARG A 777 -0.11 -26.86 -7.83
N ASP A 778 0.87 -26.10 -7.33
CA ASP A 778 1.81 -25.35 -8.17
C ASP A 778 2.75 -26.21 -9.02
N ASP A 779 2.83 -27.51 -8.77
CA ASP A 779 3.57 -28.51 -9.56
C ASP A 779 2.72 -29.15 -10.68
N GLY A 780 1.47 -28.68 -10.86
CA GLY A 780 0.54 -29.19 -11.85
C GLY A 780 -0.26 -30.42 -11.42
N ARG A 781 -0.15 -30.88 -10.16
CA ARG A 781 -0.97 -31.99 -9.65
C ARG A 781 -2.35 -31.54 -9.21
N LEU A 782 -3.39 -32.19 -9.74
CA LEU A 782 -4.73 -32.17 -9.16
C LEU A 782 -4.78 -33.23 -8.04
N THR A 783 -5.01 -32.80 -6.80
CA THR A 783 -4.93 -33.66 -5.61
C THR A 783 -6.22 -33.60 -4.80
N LEU A 784 -6.73 -34.74 -4.32
CA LEU A 784 -7.81 -34.77 -3.35
C LEU A 784 -7.23 -35.01 -1.95
N LEU A 785 -7.52 -34.09 -1.03
CA LEU A 785 -7.08 -34.13 0.36
C LEU A 785 -8.28 -34.41 1.28
N ALA A 786 -8.20 -35.46 2.09
CA ALA A 786 -9.15 -35.75 3.17
C ALA A 786 -8.42 -35.69 4.51
N ASN A 787 -8.85 -34.82 5.43
CA ASN A 787 -8.19 -34.61 6.73
C ASN A 787 -6.67 -34.36 6.61
N GLY A 788 -6.26 -33.54 5.64
CA GLY A 788 -4.86 -33.22 5.36
C GLY A 788 -4.07 -34.32 4.64
N ARG A 789 -4.65 -35.50 4.39
CA ARG A 789 -3.99 -36.62 3.70
C ARG A 789 -4.44 -36.74 2.26
N THR A 790 -3.51 -37.01 1.35
CA THR A 790 -3.81 -37.28 -0.05
C THR A 790 -4.53 -38.62 -0.21
N VAL A 791 -5.75 -38.59 -0.74
CA VAL A 791 -6.55 -39.80 -1.07
C VAL A 791 -6.54 -40.11 -2.56
N TRP A 792 -6.22 -39.12 -3.40
CA TRP A 792 -6.00 -39.29 -4.84
C TRP A 792 -5.13 -38.14 -5.37
N SER A 793 -4.31 -38.39 -6.39
CA SER A 793 -3.54 -37.35 -7.07
C SER A 793 -3.29 -37.70 -8.54
N SER A 794 -3.31 -36.70 -9.41
CA SER A 794 -2.82 -36.85 -10.79
C SER A 794 -1.29 -36.90 -10.83
N PRO A 795 -0.68 -37.39 -11.92
CA PRO A 795 0.74 -37.17 -12.20
C PRO A 795 1.11 -35.66 -12.18
N ALA A 796 2.36 -35.36 -11.84
CA ALA A 796 2.93 -34.02 -11.94
C ALA A 796 3.31 -33.66 -13.38
N ASP A 797 3.57 -32.37 -13.62
CA ASP A 797 4.15 -31.90 -14.87
C ASP A 797 5.55 -32.49 -15.08
N PRO A 798 5.80 -33.30 -16.12
CA PRO A 798 7.07 -34.00 -16.32
C PRO A 798 8.24 -33.09 -16.77
N ARG A 799 8.00 -31.78 -16.91
CA ARG A 799 9.01 -30.78 -17.30
C ARG A 799 9.39 -29.84 -16.15
N ARG A 800 9.02 -30.19 -14.92
CA ARG A 800 9.46 -29.54 -13.68
C ARG A 800 10.53 -30.36 -12.99
#